data_AF-A0A6B2KYJ1-F1
#
_entry.id   AF-A0A6B2KYJ1-F1
#
_cell.length_a   1.000
_cell.length_b   1.000
_cell.length_c   1.000
_cell.angle_alpha   90.00
_cell.angle_beta   90.00
_cell.angle_gamma   90.00
#
_symmetry.space_group_name_H-M   'P 1'
#
loop_
_entity.id
_entity.type
_entity.pdbx_description
1 polymer ?
#
loop_
_entity_poly.entity_id
_entity_poly.type
_entity_poly.pdbx_seq_one_letter_code
_entity_poly.pdbx_strand_id
1 'polypeptide(L)'
;MHSPLPEDAIRLASRDPILVGSTEHSVSISSVALLSSKSPADWPSISQALNVAFGVAMDKSGMRRIGRSYFFLTPLSDKYLDEMASKILVLPGFFTELSFKLLGGKPCISLIVDPTSKVLSRTTVLDTISAIQEEVPTKQLLSRLEAELYGQVIMTKYDYQSYTLEEVDYDMSPMSSFHLDREDRDITFLEYYKLKGITIRYEDQPLIKVTSRQKTIYLIPELCLLTTLDPKVKADVPKVCSIKPPDRVLRMSCLLDLLEANKDSQNLLKKFSIAPQKAPINTLKTATAKAPRIQIVGSESFNPVEGGWGPRTKGLKFGKTLLPDLKLLVTVEDGGRNDYKPIIEDIQRELTTKNAVASVQVKYIVVPRNAFHSSVLTDGIKQVLKSGSGFWIAILDKRQNNKAKYEDVKTTSLNEQLKSQCLTEDKLWKTKGFIIANLMKQIVNKMGFLCWTVDLVGTCPSLPNETLFVGIDVYHAPKVFSKGKTTRRSSVAAFVAVFLKNGSFQFFNDVSVLEGGKELHGQRDNNEEKTDYLKKFLRRIAEEHKIVPKQVIVYRDGVGDGQMEIVKGTEVIQVQAAFPKTLVDFVVVKKRIHNKFIVAKEGNYFNPAPGTVVNDLQNVDEKDAFYLISTSSTISTVKPVHYVFLIKQSQIPMADFQNLTFALCHLYPNWPDAIKLPLPTQLAHKLAWQVGECFKPRDTKDNKQLTMGPSLFKSMHYL
;
A
#
# COMPACT_ATOMS: atom_id res chain seq x y z
N MET A 1 4.47 35.07 26.50
CA MET A 1 5.94 34.99 26.60
C MET A 1 6.22 33.98 27.68
N HIS A 2 6.61 32.75 27.32
CA HIS A 2 7.02 31.78 28.33
C HIS A 2 8.52 31.91 28.51
N SER A 3 8.97 32.05 29.75
CA SER A 3 10.39 32.08 30.11
C SER A 3 11.11 30.88 29.47
N PRO A 4 12.37 31.03 29.06
CA PRO A 4 13.19 29.87 28.70
C PRO A 4 13.08 28.82 29.81
N LEU A 5 13.07 27.55 29.42
CA LEU A 5 13.14 26.45 30.38
C LEU A 5 14.29 26.76 31.38
N PRO A 6 14.05 26.64 32.71
CA PRO A 6 15.07 26.95 33.71
C PRO A 6 16.38 26.22 33.40
N GLU A 7 17.55 26.82 33.67
CA GLU A 7 18.87 26.20 33.47
C GLU A 7 18.97 24.79 34.08
N ASP A 8 18.20 24.54 35.15
CA ASP A 8 18.12 23.26 35.84
C ASP A 8 17.53 22.14 34.96
N ALA A 9 16.61 22.48 34.04
CA ALA A 9 16.04 21.56 33.06
C ALA A 9 17.03 21.21 31.94
N ILE A 10 17.96 22.11 31.62
CA ILE A 10 19.06 21.88 30.67
C ILE A 10 20.14 21.00 31.32
N ARG A 11 20.40 21.18 32.63
CA ARG A 11 21.39 20.39 33.38
C ARG A 11 21.04 18.90 33.55
N LEU A 12 19.75 18.55 33.55
CA LEU A 12 19.26 17.16 33.70
C LEU A 12 19.64 16.21 32.54
N ALA A 13 20.15 16.72 31.41
CA ALA A 13 20.58 15.88 30.28
C ALA A 13 22.07 15.50 30.30
N SER A 14 22.86 15.98 31.27
CA SER A 14 24.33 16.00 31.17
C SER A 14 25.10 15.26 32.26
N ARG A 15 24.46 14.49 33.15
CA ARG A 15 25.17 13.87 34.28
C ARG A 15 25.01 12.37 34.46
N ASP A 16 23.96 11.77 33.95
CA ASP A 16 23.79 10.32 34.06
C ASP A 16 24.23 9.63 32.77
N PRO A 17 25.18 8.68 32.83
CA PRO A 17 25.53 7.87 31.70
C PRO A 17 24.29 7.15 31.15
N ILE A 18 24.07 7.26 29.84
CA ILE A 18 22.95 6.57 29.18
C ILE A 18 23.46 5.25 28.64
N LEU A 19 22.83 4.16 29.09
CA LEU A 19 23.09 2.83 28.54
C LEU A 19 22.38 2.67 27.19
N VAL A 20 23.16 2.56 26.12
CA VAL A 20 22.65 2.18 24.80
C VAL A 20 23.19 0.79 24.47
N GLY A 21 22.38 -0.23 24.71
CA GLY A 21 22.87 -1.61 24.66
C GLY A 21 23.79 -1.90 25.83
N SER A 22 25.00 -2.42 25.59
CA SER A 22 26.01 -2.74 26.62
C SER A 22 27.00 -1.62 26.90
N THR A 23 26.98 -0.53 26.14
CA THR A 23 27.92 0.57 26.29
C THR A 23 27.32 1.71 27.09
N GLU A 24 28.10 2.17 28.05
CA GLU A 24 27.83 3.34 28.85
C GLU A 24 28.25 4.58 28.04
N HIS A 25 27.28 5.42 27.68
CA HIS A 25 27.54 6.63 26.90
C HIS A 25 27.47 7.85 27.82
N SER A 26 28.54 8.63 27.88
CA SER A 26 28.48 9.97 28.44
C SER A 26 27.78 10.89 27.44
N VAL A 27 26.67 11.50 27.86
CA VAL A 27 26.00 12.52 27.07
C VAL A 27 26.56 13.87 27.46
N SER A 28 27.34 14.46 26.56
CA SER A 28 27.77 15.86 26.69
C SER A 28 26.88 16.74 25.82
N ILE A 29 26.47 17.88 26.36
CA ILE A 29 25.74 18.89 25.59
C ILE A 29 26.75 19.61 24.71
N SER A 30 26.71 19.34 23.41
CA SER A 30 27.63 19.97 22.43
C SER A 30 27.21 21.40 22.06
N SER A 31 25.91 21.69 22.10
CA SER A 31 25.35 23.03 21.85
C SER A 31 23.95 23.17 22.44
N VAL A 32 23.56 24.40 22.77
CA VAL A 32 22.21 24.76 23.18
C VAL A 32 21.68 25.79 22.18
N ALA A 33 20.53 25.50 21.59
CA ALA A 33 19.84 26.43 20.69
C ALA A 33 18.50 26.84 21.30
N LEU A 34 18.21 28.15 21.29
CA LEU A 34 16.90 28.67 21.66
C LEU A 34 15.97 28.54 20.45
N LEU A 35 14.94 27.71 20.60
CA LEU A 35 13.91 27.52 19.57
C LEU A 35 12.71 28.44 19.85
N SER A 36 12.14 29.01 18.80
CA SER A 36 10.99 29.90 18.89
C SER A 36 9.80 29.35 18.12
N SER A 37 8.65 29.21 18.78
CA SER A 37 7.39 28.86 18.10
C SER A 37 6.93 29.94 17.10
N LYS A 38 7.53 31.13 17.12
CA LYS A 38 7.31 32.18 16.12
C LYS A 38 8.14 31.99 14.85
N SER A 39 9.16 31.13 14.89
CA SER A 39 10.05 30.85 13.75
C SER A 39 9.66 29.52 13.10
N PRO A 40 9.11 29.53 11.87
CA PRO A 40 8.74 28.29 11.17
C PRO A 40 9.91 27.32 10.97
N ALA A 41 11.14 27.83 10.89
CA ALA A 41 12.35 27.00 10.76
C ALA A 41 12.58 26.11 12.00
N ASP A 42 12.11 26.51 13.17
CA ASP A 42 12.30 25.78 14.42
C ASP A 42 11.20 24.73 14.67
N TRP A 43 10.09 24.80 13.92
CA TRP A 43 8.90 23.96 14.14
C TRP A 43 9.17 22.45 14.06
N PRO A 44 10.01 21.93 13.13
CA PRO A 44 10.36 20.52 13.10
C PRO A 44 11.07 20.07 14.39
N SER A 45 12.04 20.85 14.87
CA SER A 45 12.80 20.56 16.09
C SER A 45 11.92 20.64 17.35
N ILE A 46 11.04 21.65 17.42
CA ILE A 46 10.04 21.76 18.50
C ILE A 46 9.11 20.55 18.48
N SER A 47 8.57 20.19 17.31
CA SER A 47 7.69 19.02 17.14
C SER A 47 8.39 17.74 17.58
N GLN A 48 9.65 17.54 17.21
CA GLN A 48 10.45 16.40 17.62
C GLN A 48 10.60 16.33 19.15
N ALA A 49 10.96 17.45 19.80
CA ALA A 49 11.10 17.50 21.25
C ALA A 49 9.78 17.16 21.97
N LEU A 50 8.65 17.71 21.50
CA LEU A 50 7.33 17.43 22.06
C LEU A 50 6.92 15.97 21.87
N ASN A 51 7.19 15.37 20.71
CA ASN A 51 6.94 13.94 20.46
C ASN A 51 7.76 13.04 21.38
N VAL A 52 9.02 13.38 21.65
CA VAL A 52 9.86 12.63 22.60
C VAL A 52 9.28 12.72 24.00
N ALA A 53 8.95 13.92 24.49
CA ALA A 53 8.36 14.10 25.81
C ALA A 53 7.03 13.34 25.97
N PHE A 54 6.14 13.45 24.98
CA PHE A 54 4.86 12.75 24.98
C PHE A 54 5.04 11.22 24.89
N GLY A 55 6.02 10.76 24.10
CA GLY A 55 6.39 9.36 24.01
C GLY A 55 6.89 8.77 25.33
N VAL A 56 7.70 9.50 26.08
CA VAL A 56 8.16 9.09 27.42
C VAL A 56 7.01 9.08 28.42
N ALA A 57 6.06 10.02 28.31
CA ALA A 57 4.85 9.99 29.14
C ALA A 57 4.00 8.73 28.87
N MET A 58 3.85 8.31 27.62
CA MET A 58 3.15 7.05 27.31
C MET A 58 3.89 5.83 27.86
N ASP A 59 5.23 5.81 27.80
CA ASP A 59 6.05 4.72 28.35
C ASP A 59 5.86 4.58 29.87
N LYS A 60 5.87 5.70 30.60
CA LYS A 60 5.60 5.77 32.05
C LYS A 60 4.18 5.30 32.43
N SER A 61 3.23 5.36 31.51
CA SER A 61 1.87 4.85 31.68
C SER A 61 1.71 3.35 31.37
N GLY A 62 2.83 2.61 31.25
CA GLY A 62 2.82 1.15 31.07
C GLY A 62 2.70 0.69 29.62
N MET A 63 2.83 1.62 28.66
CA MET A 63 2.90 1.29 27.24
C MET A 63 4.35 1.08 26.81
N ARG A 64 4.56 0.43 25.66
CA ARG A 64 5.91 0.29 25.08
C ARG A 64 5.91 0.65 23.61
N ARG A 65 6.96 1.33 23.19
CA ARG A 65 7.12 1.74 21.79
C ARG A 65 7.48 0.54 20.92
N ILE A 66 6.68 0.29 19.89
CA ILE A 66 6.97 -0.67 18.82
C ILE A 66 6.89 0.09 17.49
N GLY A 67 8.04 0.35 16.87
CA GLY A 67 8.14 1.20 15.69
C GLY A 67 7.81 2.67 16.00
N ARG A 68 6.73 3.19 15.38
CA ARG A 68 6.25 4.57 15.56
C ARG A 68 5.01 4.69 16.46
N SER A 69 4.57 3.57 17.04
CA SER A 69 3.37 3.50 17.87
C SER A 69 3.70 2.92 19.25
N TYR A 70 2.80 3.14 20.20
CA TYR A 70 2.91 2.65 21.57
C TYR A 70 1.80 1.65 21.83
N PHE A 71 2.12 0.53 22.47
CA PHE A 71 1.18 -0.56 22.71
C PHE A 71 1.19 -0.98 24.17
N PHE A 72 0.05 -1.43 24.66
CA PHE A 72 0.02 -2.25 25.87
C PHE A 72 0.53 -3.64 25.52
N LEU A 73 1.44 -4.16 26.34
CA LEU A 73 1.97 -5.52 26.16
C LEU A 73 0.99 -6.60 26.66
N THR A 74 -0.07 -6.20 27.35
CA THR A 74 -1.20 -7.07 27.66
C THR A 74 -2.07 -7.24 26.40
N PRO A 75 -2.18 -8.46 25.85
CA PRO A 75 -3.02 -8.70 24.68
C PRO A 75 -4.50 -8.48 24.98
N LEU A 76 -5.27 -8.19 23.94
CA LEU A 76 -6.73 -8.20 23.99
C LEU A 76 -7.21 -9.59 24.45
N SER A 77 -8.17 -9.61 25.38
CA SER A 77 -8.75 -10.85 25.89
C SER A 77 -9.33 -11.72 24.77
N ASP A 78 -9.12 -13.04 24.88
CA ASP A 78 -9.56 -14.04 23.90
C ASP A 78 -11.07 -14.01 23.64
N LYS A 79 -11.87 -13.54 24.62
CA LYS A 79 -13.32 -13.35 24.45
C LYS A 79 -13.71 -12.34 23.36
N TYR A 80 -12.78 -11.48 22.93
CA TYR A 80 -13.00 -10.51 21.86
C TYR A 80 -12.44 -10.96 20.51
N LEU A 81 -11.76 -12.11 20.47
CA LEU A 81 -11.12 -12.66 19.27
C LEU A 81 -11.90 -13.84 18.68
N ASP A 82 -12.89 -14.36 19.40
CA ASP A 82 -13.71 -15.51 18.99
C ASP A 82 -12.85 -16.66 18.44
N GLU A 83 -13.18 -17.18 17.25
CA GLU A 83 -12.46 -18.26 16.57
C GLU A 83 -11.00 -17.92 16.23
N MET A 84 -10.62 -16.64 16.26
CA MET A 84 -9.24 -16.21 16.01
C MET A 84 -8.37 -16.25 17.28
N ALA A 85 -8.95 -16.43 18.46
CA ALA A 85 -8.22 -16.43 19.73
C ALA A 85 -7.08 -17.46 19.76
N SER A 86 -7.24 -18.62 19.11
CA SER A 86 -6.19 -19.65 19.04
C SER A 86 -5.08 -19.35 18.03
N LYS A 87 -5.31 -18.42 17.09
CA LYS A 87 -4.43 -18.18 15.93
C LYS A 87 -3.64 -16.88 16.04
N ILE A 88 -4.20 -15.85 16.68
CA ILE A 88 -3.60 -14.53 16.77
C ILE A 88 -3.64 -14.01 18.20
N LEU A 89 -2.75 -13.06 18.47
CA LEU A 89 -2.86 -12.14 19.59
C LEU A 89 -2.90 -10.71 19.05
N VAL A 90 -3.60 -9.83 19.75
CA VAL A 90 -3.77 -8.43 19.36
C VAL A 90 -3.32 -7.53 20.50
N LEU A 91 -2.27 -6.74 20.27
CA LEU A 91 -1.83 -5.72 21.22
C LEU A 91 -2.52 -4.39 20.88
N PRO A 92 -3.38 -3.84 21.77
CA PRO A 92 -3.98 -2.54 21.57
C PRO A 92 -2.97 -1.43 21.82
N GLY A 93 -3.08 -0.32 21.08
CA GLY A 93 -2.15 0.79 21.21
C GLY A 93 -2.62 2.06 20.53
N PHE A 94 -1.70 3.02 20.45
CA PHE A 94 -1.92 4.34 19.88
C PHE A 94 -0.71 4.76 19.05
N PHE A 95 -0.99 5.34 17.89
CA PHE A 95 -0.04 6.23 17.23
C PHE A 95 -0.33 7.66 17.70
N THR A 96 0.73 8.42 17.98
CA THR A 96 0.61 9.82 18.38
C THR A 96 1.62 10.68 17.64
N GLU A 97 1.21 11.87 17.26
CA GLU A 97 2.08 12.85 16.62
C GLU A 97 1.71 14.25 17.11
N LEU A 98 2.67 14.98 17.69
CA LEU A 98 2.58 16.42 17.91
C LEU A 98 3.32 17.14 16.78
N SER A 99 2.62 17.96 16.03
CA SER A 99 3.23 18.74 14.95
C SER A 99 2.47 20.03 14.65
N PHE A 100 3.18 21.00 14.09
CA PHE A 100 2.58 22.24 13.60
C PHE A 100 1.75 21.96 12.35
N LYS A 101 0.48 22.35 12.38
CA LYS A 101 -0.47 22.27 11.27
C LYS A 101 -1.15 23.62 11.05
N LEU A 102 -1.78 23.79 9.90
CA LEU A 102 -2.62 24.96 9.62
C LEU A 102 -4.07 24.67 10.02
N LEU A 103 -4.66 25.52 10.86
CA LEU A 103 -6.08 25.48 11.23
C LEU A 103 -6.69 26.86 11.00
N GLY A 104 -7.68 26.95 10.13
CA GLY A 104 -8.25 28.21 9.70
C GLY A 104 -7.25 29.09 8.93
N GLY A 105 -6.15 28.52 8.41
CA GLY A 105 -5.03 29.24 7.81
C GLY A 105 -4.01 29.78 8.82
N LYS A 106 -4.16 29.48 10.12
CA LYS A 106 -3.22 29.88 11.17
C LYS A 106 -2.42 28.67 11.67
N PRO A 107 -1.10 28.78 11.87
CA PRO A 107 -0.30 27.72 12.47
C PRO A 107 -0.77 27.42 13.90
N CYS A 108 -0.94 26.14 14.22
CA CYS A 108 -1.20 25.65 15.57
C CYS A 108 -0.46 24.33 15.80
N ILE A 109 -0.11 24.03 17.05
CA ILE A 109 0.36 22.69 17.42
C ILE A 109 -0.86 21.80 17.56
N SER A 110 -0.90 20.71 16.81
CA SER A 110 -1.94 19.70 16.89
C SER A 110 -1.39 18.41 17.46
N LEU A 111 -2.20 17.69 18.24
CA LEU A 111 -1.92 16.33 18.67
C LEU A 111 -2.84 15.38 17.89
N ILE A 112 -2.25 14.53 17.06
CA ILE A 112 -2.94 13.39 16.46
C ILE A 112 -2.87 12.23 17.45
N VAL A 113 -4.02 11.62 17.74
CA VAL A 113 -4.12 10.34 18.46
C VAL A 113 -4.91 9.35 17.60
N ASP A 114 -4.25 8.32 17.11
CA ASP A 114 -4.85 7.28 16.26
C ASP A 114 -4.77 5.92 16.98
N PRO A 115 -5.87 5.46 17.60
CA PRO A 115 -6.00 4.09 18.08
C PRO A 115 -5.62 3.08 17.01
N THR A 116 -4.69 2.19 17.35
CA THR A 116 -4.08 1.20 16.46
C THR A 116 -3.94 -0.15 17.16
N SER A 117 -3.70 -1.20 16.37
CA SER A 117 -3.53 -2.56 16.87
C SER A 117 -2.32 -3.21 16.19
N LYS A 118 -1.51 -3.92 16.98
CA LYS A 118 -0.46 -4.81 16.46
C LYS A 118 -0.96 -6.23 16.55
N VAL A 119 -1.08 -6.90 15.40
CA VAL A 119 -1.55 -8.29 15.33
C VAL A 119 -0.34 -9.19 15.09
N LEU A 120 -0.18 -10.21 15.92
CA LEU A 120 0.89 -11.21 15.82
C LEU A 120 0.27 -12.60 15.73
N SER A 121 0.97 -13.53 15.06
CA SER A 121 0.62 -14.94 15.13
C SER A 121 0.87 -15.47 16.54
N ARG A 122 0.05 -16.41 17.00
CA ARG A 122 0.35 -17.22 18.21
C ARG A 122 1.35 -18.33 17.92
N THR A 123 1.49 -18.72 16.65
CA THR A 123 2.49 -19.68 16.19
C THR A 123 3.88 -19.11 16.34
N THR A 124 4.75 -19.86 16.99
CA THR A 124 6.17 -19.52 17.13
C THR A 124 6.94 -19.85 15.86
N VAL A 125 8.14 -19.30 15.75
CA VAL A 125 9.06 -19.72 14.67
C VAL A 125 9.40 -21.20 14.84
N LEU A 126 9.58 -21.70 16.07
CA LEU A 126 9.83 -23.13 16.31
C LEU A 126 8.67 -24.00 15.82
N ASP A 127 7.42 -23.67 16.15
CA ASP A 127 6.26 -24.44 15.72
C ASP A 127 6.20 -24.56 14.18
N THR A 128 6.60 -23.49 13.49
CA THR A 128 6.63 -23.46 12.03
C THR A 128 7.78 -24.31 11.47
N ILE A 129 8.97 -24.25 12.10
CA ILE A 129 10.11 -25.11 11.73
C ILE A 129 9.71 -26.58 11.91
N SER A 130 9.13 -26.95 13.04
CA SER A 130 8.71 -28.32 13.34
C SER A 130 7.64 -28.82 12.35
N ALA A 131 6.63 -28.00 12.03
CA ALA A 131 5.63 -28.36 11.03
C ALA A 131 6.26 -28.63 9.64
N ILE A 132 7.22 -27.80 9.22
CA ILE A 132 7.93 -28.01 7.95
C ILE A 132 8.77 -29.30 8.01
N GLN A 133 9.45 -29.58 9.13
CA GLN A 133 10.25 -30.79 9.32
C GLN A 133 9.42 -32.07 9.22
N GLU A 134 8.17 -32.05 9.67
CA GLU A 134 7.24 -33.18 9.55
C GLU A 134 6.73 -33.37 8.12
N GLU A 135 6.59 -32.29 7.34
CA GLU A 135 6.02 -32.32 5.99
C GLU A 135 7.01 -32.72 4.89
N VAL A 136 8.31 -32.39 5.03
CA VAL A 136 9.31 -32.57 3.95
C VAL A 136 10.50 -33.43 4.36
N PRO A 137 11.09 -34.21 3.43
CA PRO A 137 12.33 -34.93 3.70
C PRO A 137 13.48 -33.98 4.08
N THR A 138 14.42 -34.44 4.91
CA THR A 138 15.57 -33.64 5.42
C THR A 138 16.35 -32.91 4.31
N LYS A 139 16.50 -33.53 3.14
CA LYS A 139 17.21 -32.94 1.98
C LYS A 139 16.52 -31.67 1.43
N GLN A 140 15.22 -31.50 1.65
CA GLN A 140 14.43 -30.36 1.17
C GLN A 140 14.15 -29.32 2.27
N LEU A 141 14.42 -29.65 3.54
CA LEU A 141 14.11 -28.82 4.69
C LEU A 141 14.65 -27.39 4.55
N LEU A 142 15.97 -27.24 4.31
CA LEU A 142 16.59 -25.92 4.19
C LEU A 142 15.97 -25.08 3.07
N SER A 143 15.74 -25.68 1.90
CA SER A 143 15.11 -24.98 0.77
C SER A 143 13.68 -24.53 1.09
N ARG A 144 12.96 -25.29 1.93
CA ARG A 144 11.60 -24.94 2.34
C ARG A 144 11.60 -23.83 3.40
N LEU A 145 12.51 -23.90 4.37
CA LEU A 145 12.71 -22.84 5.37
C LEU A 145 13.14 -21.52 4.71
N GLU A 146 14.04 -21.56 3.73
CA GLU A 146 14.43 -20.39 2.94
C GLU A 146 13.23 -19.78 2.20
N ALA A 147 12.38 -20.61 1.59
CA ALA A 147 11.23 -20.13 0.84
C ALA A 147 10.12 -19.56 1.73
N GLU A 148 9.95 -20.08 2.95
CA GLU A 148 8.85 -19.70 3.84
C GLU A 148 9.25 -18.67 4.89
N LEU A 149 10.36 -18.87 5.62
CA LEU A 149 10.68 -18.09 6.82
C LEU A 149 11.67 -16.95 6.56
N TYR A 150 12.61 -17.12 5.63
CA TYR A 150 13.71 -16.18 5.48
C TYR A 150 13.20 -14.84 4.92
N GLY A 151 13.64 -13.74 5.53
CA GLY A 151 13.18 -12.39 5.27
C GLY A 151 11.87 -11.99 5.95
N GLN A 152 11.20 -12.90 6.65
CA GLN A 152 10.05 -12.53 7.46
C GLN A 152 10.47 -11.68 8.67
N VAL A 153 9.62 -10.72 9.04
CA VAL A 153 9.78 -10.01 10.31
C VAL A 153 9.20 -10.87 11.43
N ILE A 154 10.03 -11.13 12.43
CA ILE A 154 9.67 -11.87 13.64
C ILE A 154 9.73 -10.94 14.85
N MET A 155 9.01 -11.29 15.91
CA MET A 155 9.01 -10.54 17.16
C MET A 155 9.26 -11.45 18.35
N THR A 156 10.17 -11.04 19.23
CA THR A 156 10.46 -11.74 20.48
C THR A 156 9.32 -11.59 21.49
N LYS A 157 8.95 -12.66 22.19
CA LYS A 157 7.82 -12.67 23.15
C LYS A 157 8.07 -11.83 24.41
N TYR A 158 9.33 -11.67 24.80
CA TYR A 158 9.71 -11.08 26.09
C TYR A 158 9.85 -9.56 26.07
N ASP A 159 10.23 -8.97 24.93
CA ASP A 159 10.43 -7.52 24.79
C ASP A 159 9.80 -6.93 23.52
N TYR A 160 9.14 -7.75 22.69
CA TYR A 160 8.48 -7.36 21.44
C TYR A 160 9.39 -6.60 20.47
N GLN A 161 10.70 -6.87 20.51
CA GLN A 161 11.64 -6.36 19.52
C GLN A 161 11.44 -7.08 18.18
N SER A 162 11.53 -6.33 17.09
CA SER A 162 11.34 -6.86 15.74
C SER A 162 12.69 -7.14 15.08
N TYR A 163 12.83 -8.33 14.52
CA TYR A 163 14.01 -8.74 13.76
C TYR A 163 13.58 -9.27 12.40
N THR A 164 14.47 -9.20 11.41
CA THR A 164 14.27 -9.92 10.15
C THR A 164 14.99 -11.25 10.26
N LEU A 165 14.25 -12.36 10.10
CA LEU A 165 14.81 -13.71 10.15
C LEU A 165 15.71 -13.90 8.92
N GLU A 166 17.02 -14.04 9.12
CA GLU A 166 17.98 -14.17 8.01
C GLU A 166 18.31 -15.63 7.73
N GLU A 167 18.52 -16.42 8.78
CA GLU A 167 18.89 -17.83 8.68
C GLU A 167 18.43 -18.62 9.93
N VAL A 168 18.10 -19.91 9.74
CA VAL A 168 17.96 -20.88 10.82
C VAL A 168 19.27 -21.69 10.87
N ASP A 169 20.00 -21.54 11.97
CA ASP A 169 21.30 -22.14 12.21
C ASP A 169 21.12 -23.43 13.03
N TYR A 170 21.37 -24.57 12.38
CA TYR A 170 21.30 -25.89 12.99
C TYR A 170 22.63 -26.33 13.63
N ASP A 171 23.71 -25.57 13.45
CA ASP A 171 25.00 -25.85 14.07
C ASP A 171 25.08 -25.29 15.50
N MET A 172 24.10 -24.45 15.87
CA MET A 172 23.97 -23.83 17.18
C MET A 172 22.67 -24.26 17.87
N SER A 173 22.69 -24.35 19.20
CA SER A 173 21.51 -24.63 20.03
C SER A 173 21.50 -23.76 21.29
N PRO A 174 20.42 -23.76 22.10
CA PRO A 174 20.42 -23.12 23.41
C PRO A 174 21.61 -23.50 24.32
N MET A 175 22.22 -24.67 24.13
CA MET A 175 23.39 -25.13 24.88
C MET A 175 24.71 -24.52 24.38
N SER A 176 24.73 -23.94 23.18
CA SER A 176 25.90 -23.22 22.67
C SER A 176 26.19 -21.98 23.50
N SER A 177 27.47 -21.61 23.60
CA SER A 177 27.92 -20.43 24.34
C SER A 177 28.15 -19.23 23.43
N PHE A 178 27.98 -18.04 23.99
CA PHE A 178 28.40 -16.78 23.39
C PHE A 178 29.09 -15.90 24.44
N HIS A 179 29.96 -15.02 23.97
CA HIS A 179 30.66 -14.09 24.85
C HIS A 179 29.74 -12.94 25.27
N LEU A 180 29.56 -12.76 26.57
CA LEU A 180 28.77 -11.68 27.14
C LEU A 180 29.69 -10.49 27.48
N ASP A 181 29.83 -9.56 26.52
CA ASP A 181 30.70 -8.36 26.62
C ASP A 181 30.61 -7.62 27.97
N ARG A 182 29.44 -7.61 28.63
CA ARG A 182 29.21 -6.86 29.88
C ARG A 182 29.86 -7.48 31.11
N GLU A 183 29.91 -8.81 31.14
CA GLU A 183 30.38 -9.57 32.29
C GLU A 183 31.70 -10.27 31.98
N ASP A 184 32.27 -10.00 30.80
CA ASP A 184 33.51 -10.57 30.27
C ASP A 184 33.60 -12.08 30.51
N ARG A 185 32.50 -12.78 30.21
CA ARG A 185 32.39 -14.21 30.39
C ARG A 185 31.62 -14.86 29.27
N ASP A 186 31.96 -16.11 28.99
CA ASP A 186 31.16 -16.95 28.11
C ASP A 186 30.00 -17.53 28.91
N ILE A 187 28.82 -17.51 28.30
CA ILE A 187 27.59 -18.04 28.88
C ILE A 187 26.80 -18.76 27.80
N THR A 188 26.10 -19.82 28.17
CA THR A 188 25.16 -20.48 27.25
C THR A 188 23.92 -19.62 27.03
N PHE A 189 23.26 -19.76 25.87
CA PHE A 189 21.96 -19.09 25.67
C PHE A 189 20.95 -19.54 26.74
N LEU A 190 20.95 -20.83 27.09
CA LEU A 190 20.08 -21.39 28.13
C LEU A 190 20.25 -20.67 29.47
N GLU A 191 21.49 -20.54 29.95
CA GLU A 191 21.79 -19.85 31.20
C GLU A 191 21.47 -18.35 31.12
N TYR A 192 21.80 -17.69 30.01
CA TYR A 192 21.50 -16.27 29.82
C TYR A 192 19.99 -15.97 29.92
N TYR A 193 19.14 -16.77 29.28
CA TYR A 193 17.68 -16.59 29.37
C TYR A 193 17.15 -16.99 30.75
N LYS A 194 17.71 -18.03 31.39
CA LYS A 194 17.36 -18.43 32.76
C LYS A 194 17.64 -17.32 33.77
N LEU A 195 18.78 -16.62 33.66
CA LEU A 195 19.11 -15.45 34.50
C LEU A 195 18.12 -14.29 34.32
N LYS A 196 17.45 -14.23 33.17
CA LYS A 196 16.37 -13.25 32.90
C LYS A 196 14.97 -13.74 33.28
N GLY A 197 14.88 -14.89 33.96
CA GLY A 197 13.61 -15.50 34.35
C GLY A 197 12.82 -16.10 33.19
N ILE A 198 13.49 -16.45 32.08
CA ILE A 198 12.87 -17.05 30.90
C ILE A 198 13.31 -18.51 30.80
N THR A 199 12.33 -19.42 30.79
CA THR A 199 12.57 -20.85 30.62
C THR A 199 12.53 -21.23 29.15
N ILE A 200 13.56 -21.92 28.68
CA ILE A 200 13.63 -22.56 27.36
C ILE A 200 13.23 -24.02 27.56
N ARG A 201 12.33 -24.54 26.73
CA ARG A 201 11.79 -25.90 26.87
C ARG A 201 12.52 -26.92 26.01
N TYR A 202 13.00 -26.50 24.84
CA TYR A 202 13.65 -27.37 23.86
C TYR A 202 15.12 -26.98 23.76
N GLU A 203 15.99 -27.69 24.46
CA GLU A 203 17.42 -27.33 24.57
C GLU A 203 18.24 -27.67 23.32
N ASP A 204 17.69 -28.50 22.44
CA ASP A 204 18.28 -28.97 21.18
C ASP A 204 17.73 -28.24 19.93
N GLN A 205 16.82 -27.28 20.12
CA GLN A 205 16.26 -26.51 18.99
C GLN A 205 17.36 -25.71 18.27
N PRO A 206 17.25 -25.49 16.95
CA PRO A 206 18.18 -24.62 16.22
C PRO A 206 18.05 -23.18 16.67
N LEU A 207 18.99 -22.30 16.31
CA LEU A 207 18.91 -20.87 16.59
C LEU A 207 18.55 -20.06 15.35
N ILE A 208 17.92 -18.91 15.55
CA ILE A 208 17.69 -17.93 14.47
C ILE A 208 18.88 -16.97 14.46
N LYS A 209 19.52 -16.85 13.31
CA LYS A 209 20.56 -15.86 13.08
C LYS A 209 19.96 -14.60 12.45
N VAL A 210 20.29 -13.44 13.02
CA VAL A 210 19.90 -12.12 12.51
C VAL A 210 21.08 -11.16 12.58
N THR A 211 21.15 -10.19 11.68
CA THR A 211 22.18 -9.15 11.69
C THR A 211 21.57 -7.82 12.07
N SER A 212 22.09 -7.18 13.12
CA SER A 212 21.66 -5.86 13.56
C SER A 212 22.86 -4.99 13.90
N ARG A 213 22.91 -3.76 13.33
CA ARG A 213 24.02 -2.82 13.53
C ARG A 213 25.42 -3.45 13.36
N GLN A 214 25.57 -4.26 12.31
CA GLN A 214 26.80 -5.02 11.98
C GLN A 214 27.22 -6.09 13.00
N LYS A 215 26.39 -6.39 14.01
CA LYS A 215 26.57 -7.53 14.91
C LYS A 215 25.62 -8.67 14.55
N THR A 216 26.12 -9.90 14.61
CA THR A 216 25.29 -11.10 14.54
C THR A 216 24.63 -11.33 15.90
N ILE A 217 23.32 -11.59 15.87
CA ILE A 217 22.51 -11.90 17.04
C ILE A 217 21.86 -13.26 16.79
N TYR A 218 21.87 -14.10 17.81
CA TYR A 218 21.18 -15.38 17.81
C TYR A 218 19.93 -15.29 18.70
N LEU A 219 18.80 -15.76 18.20
CA LEU A 219 17.51 -15.76 18.88
C LEU A 219 16.96 -17.18 19.00
N ILE A 220 16.29 -17.48 20.10
CA ILE A 220 15.64 -18.78 20.34
C ILE A 220 14.31 -18.84 19.57
N PRO A 221 14.10 -19.80 18.64
CA PRO A 221 12.88 -19.86 17.84
C PRO A 221 11.58 -20.01 18.66
N GLU A 222 11.58 -20.73 19.77
CA GLU A 222 10.35 -20.89 20.60
C GLU A 222 9.90 -19.57 21.25
N LEU A 223 10.82 -18.61 21.38
CA LEU A 223 10.59 -17.30 21.96
C LEU A 223 10.27 -16.23 20.90
N CYS A 224 10.20 -16.62 19.62
CA CYS A 224 9.93 -15.72 18.50
C CYS A 224 8.56 -16.00 17.89
N LEU A 225 7.79 -14.95 17.64
CA LEU A 225 6.49 -14.98 16.97
C LEU A 225 6.59 -14.46 15.54
N LEU A 226 5.81 -15.04 14.63
CA LEU A 226 5.66 -14.52 13.27
C LEU A 226 4.77 -13.27 13.27
N THR A 227 5.19 -12.24 12.53
CA THR A 227 4.32 -11.07 12.25
C THR A 227 3.45 -11.27 11.00
N THR A 228 3.82 -12.23 10.16
CA THR A 228 3.00 -12.68 9.03
C THR A 228 1.86 -13.55 9.56
N LEU A 229 0.72 -13.48 8.87
CA LEU A 229 -0.47 -14.23 9.21
C LEU A 229 -0.87 -15.07 8.01
N ASP A 230 -1.44 -16.25 8.29
CA ASP A 230 -2.09 -17.05 7.26
C ASP A 230 -3.12 -16.18 6.49
N PRO A 231 -3.17 -16.27 5.14
CA PRO A 231 -4.06 -15.44 4.33
C PRO A 231 -5.55 -15.50 4.72
N LYS A 232 -6.05 -16.66 5.20
CA LYS A 232 -7.43 -16.81 5.67
C LYS A 232 -7.65 -16.03 6.96
N VAL A 233 -6.73 -16.17 7.93
CA VAL A 233 -6.79 -15.43 9.19
C VAL A 233 -6.67 -13.93 8.94
N LYS A 234 -5.74 -13.52 8.08
CA LYS A 234 -5.52 -12.12 7.71
C LYS A 234 -6.77 -11.46 7.10
N ALA A 235 -7.60 -12.21 6.37
CA ALA A 235 -8.85 -11.71 5.81
C ALA A 235 -9.90 -11.35 6.88
N ASP A 236 -9.83 -12.01 8.04
CA ASP A 236 -10.78 -11.82 9.15
C ASP A 236 -10.28 -10.85 10.23
N VAL A 237 -8.98 -10.53 10.26
CA VAL A 237 -8.40 -9.51 11.17
C VAL A 237 -9.20 -8.20 11.23
N PRO A 238 -9.70 -7.63 10.10
CA PRO A 238 -10.52 -6.42 10.15
C PRO A 238 -11.79 -6.55 10.98
N LYS A 239 -12.36 -7.75 11.16
CA LYS A 239 -13.56 -7.96 11.98
C LYS A 239 -13.34 -7.58 13.45
N VAL A 240 -12.11 -7.76 13.95
CA VAL A 240 -11.78 -7.49 15.36
C VAL A 240 -10.95 -6.21 15.53
N CYS A 241 -10.11 -5.86 14.55
CA CYS A 241 -9.24 -4.68 14.65
C CYS A 241 -9.87 -3.38 14.11
N SER A 242 -11.02 -3.44 13.44
CA SER A 242 -11.71 -2.23 12.98
C SER A 242 -12.30 -1.47 14.16
N ILE A 243 -12.07 -0.16 14.19
CA ILE A 243 -12.57 0.72 15.24
C ILE A 243 -13.55 1.69 14.59
N LYS A 244 -14.78 1.75 15.09
CA LYS A 244 -15.83 2.65 14.61
C LYS A 244 -15.62 4.08 15.16
N PRO A 245 -16.23 5.11 14.54
CA PRO A 245 -16.07 6.50 14.99
C PRO A 245 -16.35 6.74 16.49
N PRO A 246 -17.41 6.20 17.12
CA PRO A 246 -17.65 6.42 18.56
C PRO A 246 -16.55 5.82 19.44
N ASP A 247 -16.20 4.55 19.18
CA ASP A 247 -15.13 3.84 19.90
C ASP A 247 -13.77 4.53 19.75
N ARG A 248 -13.54 5.16 18.60
CA ARG A 248 -12.30 5.89 18.33
C ARG A 248 -12.16 7.11 19.21
N VAL A 249 -13.23 7.91 19.34
CA VAL A 249 -13.24 9.08 20.23
C VAL A 249 -13.11 8.64 21.69
N LEU A 250 -13.83 7.58 22.08
CA LEU A 250 -13.73 7.01 23.42
C LEU A 250 -12.28 6.58 23.74
N ARG A 251 -11.66 5.76 22.88
CA ARG A 251 -10.28 5.29 23.08
C ARG A 251 -9.27 6.44 23.11
N MET A 252 -9.47 7.48 22.30
CA MET A 252 -8.65 8.70 22.35
C MET A 252 -8.76 9.36 23.73
N SER A 253 -9.97 9.55 24.26
CA SER A 253 -10.16 10.10 25.61
C SER A 253 -9.48 9.23 26.66
N CYS A 254 -9.66 7.91 26.59
CA CYS A 254 -9.05 6.98 27.55
C CYS A 254 -7.52 7.08 27.59
N LEU A 255 -6.84 7.32 26.47
CA LEU A 255 -5.39 7.56 26.48
C LEU A 255 -5.05 8.82 27.29
N LEU A 256 -5.77 9.91 27.07
CA LEU A 256 -5.52 11.17 27.78
C LEU A 256 -5.85 11.04 29.27
N ASP A 257 -6.94 10.35 29.62
CA ASP A 257 -7.30 10.03 31.00
C ASP A 257 -6.22 9.19 31.69
N LEU A 258 -5.64 8.21 30.98
CA LEU A 258 -4.55 7.38 31.49
C LEU A 258 -3.27 8.19 31.76
N LEU A 259 -2.91 9.11 30.85
CA LEU A 259 -1.76 9.99 31.03
C LEU A 259 -1.96 10.97 32.19
N GLU A 260 -3.20 11.45 32.40
CA GLU A 260 -3.56 12.35 33.49
C GLU A 260 -3.55 11.65 34.85
N ALA A 261 -4.01 10.39 34.91
CA ALA A 261 -4.02 9.58 36.13
C ALA A 261 -2.62 9.15 36.59
N ASN A 262 -1.65 9.04 35.69
CA ASN A 262 -0.27 8.69 36.02
C ASN A 262 0.53 9.95 36.43
N LYS A 263 0.95 10.02 37.71
CA LYS A 263 1.67 11.19 38.26
C LYS A 263 2.97 11.50 37.52
N ASP A 264 3.71 10.47 37.10
CA ASP A 264 5.00 10.66 36.43
C ASP A 264 4.83 11.21 35.01
N SER A 265 3.82 10.71 34.29
CA SER A 265 3.41 11.22 32.98
C SER A 265 2.91 12.66 33.10
N GLN A 266 2.03 12.93 34.07
CA GLN A 266 1.50 14.27 34.33
C GLN A 266 2.61 15.28 34.66
N ASN A 267 3.54 14.93 35.54
CA ASN A 267 4.68 15.77 35.90
C ASN A 267 5.58 16.06 34.70
N LEU A 268 5.83 15.06 33.84
CA LEU A 268 6.63 15.25 32.63
C LEU A 268 5.93 16.19 31.62
N LEU A 269 4.65 15.95 31.34
CA LEU A 269 3.89 16.80 30.41
C LEU A 269 3.79 18.24 30.91
N LYS A 270 3.58 18.46 32.22
CA LYS A 270 3.60 19.79 32.85
C LYS A 270 4.95 20.51 32.68
N LYS A 271 6.08 19.81 32.84
CA LYS A 271 7.43 20.39 32.62
C LYS A 271 7.62 20.91 31.19
N PHE A 272 7.05 20.23 30.21
CA PHE A 272 7.07 20.65 28.80
C PHE A 272 5.88 21.55 28.42
N SER A 273 5.05 21.96 29.38
CA SER A 273 3.84 22.75 29.15
C SER A 273 2.87 22.13 28.13
N ILE A 274 2.81 20.79 28.10
CA ILE A 274 1.90 20.04 27.23
C ILE A 274 0.59 19.79 27.98
N ALA A 275 -0.49 20.39 27.49
CA ALA A 275 -1.85 20.21 28.02
C ALA A 275 -2.81 19.86 26.86
N PRO A 276 -2.98 18.58 26.51
CA PRO A 276 -3.86 18.17 25.43
C PRO A 276 -5.32 18.42 25.76
N GLN A 277 -6.10 18.87 24.78
CA GLN A 277 -7.55 18.96 24.90
C GLN A 277 -8.18 17.57 24.64
N LYS A 278 -9.14 17.17 25.48
CA LYS A 278 -9.84 15.87 25.32
C LYS A 278 -10.82 15.87 24.15
N ALA A 279 -11.44 17.02 23.89
CA ALA A 279 -12.37 17.15 22.77
C ALA A 279 -11.61 17.17 21.43
N PRO A 280 -12.08 16.45 20.40
CA PRO A 280 -11.56 16.59 19.05
C PRO A 280 -11.70 18.03 18.54
N ILE A 281 -10.82 18.44 17.62
CA ILE A 281 -10.94 19.72 16.92
C ILE A 281 -12.26 19.74 16.12
N ASN A 282 -13.12 20.73 16.41
CA ASN A 282 -14.44 20.88 15.80
C ASN A 282 -14.58 22.10 14.87
N THR A 283 -13.51 22.88 14.68
CA THR A 283 -13.49 24.14 13.90
C THR A 283 -12.90 23.98 12.49
N LEU A 284 -13.01 22.78 11.90
CA LEU A 284 -12.41 22.48 10.60
C LEU A 284 -13.15 23.16 9.44
N LYS A 285 -12.40 23.78 8.52
CA LYS A 285 -12.89 24.19 7.22
C LYS A 285 -13.11 22.97 6.34
N THR A 286 -14.38 22.65 6.12
CA THR A 286 -14.80 21.53 5.27
C THR A 286 -15.54 22.03 4.04
N ALA A 287 -15.55 21.21 3.01
CA ALA A 287 -16.35 21.39 1.80
C ALA A 287 -16.89 20.03 1.35
N THR A 288 -17.83 20.04 0.40
CA THR A 288 -18.36 18.82 -0.20
C THR A 288 -18.06 18.84 -1.69
N ALA A 289 -17.22 17.91 -2.14
CA ALA A 289 -17.00 17.66 -3.55
C ALA A 289 -18.26 17.06 -4.17
N LYS A 290 -18.65 17.56 -5.34
CA LYS A 290 -19.82 17.10 -6.07
C LYS A 290 -19.52 15.77 -6.75
N ALA A 291 -20.38 14.77 -6.53
CA ALA A 291 -20.28 13.52 -7.27
C ALA A 291 -20.59 13.78 -8.76
N PRO A 292 -19.84 13.19 -9.69
CA PRO A 292 -20.06 13.42 -11.11
C PRO A 292 -21.30 12.67 -11.60
N ARG A 293 -21.86 13.10 -12.72
CA ARG A 293 -22.83 12.28 -13.46
C ARG A 293 -22.11 11.12 -14.14
N ILE A 294 -22.59 9.89 -13.93
CA ILE A 294 -22.07 8.69 -14.58
C ILE A 294 -22.71 8.57 -15.97
N GLN A 295 -21.88 8.26 -16.97
CA GLN A 295 -22.32 8.08 -18.35
C GLN A 295 -21.97 6.66 -18.82
N ILE A 296 -22.98 5.84 -19.11
CA ILE A 296 -22.74 4.57 -19.80
C ILE A 296 -22.42 4.90 -21.26
N VAL A 297 -21.36 4.30 -21.82
CA VAL A 297 -20.89 4.63 -23.16
C VAL A 297 -21.99 4.37 -24.20
N GLY A 298 -22.50 5.45 -24.81
CA GLY A 298 -23.58 5.43 -25.79
C GLY A 298 -24.98 5.14 -25.23
N SER A 299 -25.18 5.20 -23.91
CA SER A 299 -26.47 4.91 -23.27
C SER A 299 -26.86 6.04 -22.30
N GLU A 300 -27.75 5.74 -21.35
CA GLU A 300 -28.22 6.70 -20.36
C GLU A 300 -27.10 7.25 -19.46
N SER A 301 -27.38 8.41 -18.87
CA SER A 301 -26.53 9.02 -17.86
C SER A 301 -27.33 9.33 -16.61
N PHE A 302 -26.74 9.05 -15.45
CA PHE A 302 -27.44 9.06 -14.15
C PHE A 302 -26.53 9.60 -13.05
N ASN A 303 -27.13 10.03 -11.95
CA ASN A 303 -26.39 10.43 -10.76
C ASN A 303 -26.07 9.20 -9.90
N PRO A 304 -24.87 9.11 -9.31
CA PRO A 304 -24.54 8.06 -8.38
C PRO A 304 -25.46 8.13 -7.16
N VAL A 305 -25.77 6.97 -6.59
CA VAL A 305 -26.63 6.81 -5.42
C VAL A 305 -25.84 6.18 -4.27
N GLU A 306 -26.34 6.31 -3.05
CA GLU A 306 -25.74 5.65 -1.89
C GLU A 306 -25.72 4.13 -2.10
N GLY A 307 -24.57 3.48 -1.82
CA GLY A 307 -24.35 2.06 -2.10
C GLY A 307 -23.91 1.74 -3.53
N GLY A 308 -23.62 2.76 -4.35
CA GLY A 308 -23.08 2.64 -5.69
C GLY A 308 -24.12 2.34 -6.78
N TRP A 309 -23.65 2.14 -8.01
CA TRP A 309 -24.47 1.90 -9.21
C TRP A 309 -24.34 0.48 -9.77
N GLY A 310 -23.90 -0.47 -8.94
CA GLY A 310 -23.72 -1.88 -9.33
C GLY A 310 -24.92 -2.51 -10.05
N PRO A 311 -26.16 -2.37 -9.56
CA PRO A 311 -27.35 -2.88 -10.24
C PRO A 311 -27.53 -2.32 -11.65
N ARG A 312 -27.25 -1.02 -11.86
CA ARG A 312 -27.29 -0.38 -13.19
C ARG A 312 -26.24 -0.95 -14.15
N THR A 313 -25.11 -1.41 -13.62
CA THR A 313 -24.07 -2.09 -14.45
C THR A 313 -24.42 -3.52 -14.87
N LYS A 314 -25.50 -4.14 -14.37
CA LYS A 314 -25.93 -5.46 -14.83
C LYS A 314 -26.63 -5.41 -16.19
N GLY A 315 -27.37 -4.33 -16.46
CA GLY A 315 -28.09 -4.10 -17.70
C GLY A 315 -27.27 -3.43 -18.80
N LEU A 316 -25.97 -3.17 -18.56
CA LEU A 316 -25.06 -2.42 -19.43
C LEU A 316 -25.22 -2.82 -20.89
N LYS A 317 -25.66 -1.90 -21.74
CA LYS A 317 -25.67 -2.03 -23.19
C LYS A 317 -25.04 -0.78 -23.78
N PHE A 318 -24.02 -0.96 -24.61
CA PHE A 318 -23.30 0.14 -25.23
C PHE A 318 -24.08 0.66 -26.44
N GLY A 319 -24.19 1.98 -26.59
CA GLY A 319 -24.89 2.58 -27.74
C GLY A 319 -24.16 2.45 -29.07
N LYS A 320 -22.87 2.11 -29.01
CA LYS A 320 -22.06 1.78 -30.17
C LYS A 320 -21.18 0.59 -29.84
N THR A 321 -20.86 -0.20 -30.84
CA THR A 321 -19.92 -1.30 -30.71
C THR A 321 -18.54 -0.78 -30.35
N LEU A 322 -17.97 -1.24 -29.23
CA LEU A 322 -16.66 -0.78 -28.75
C LEU A 322 -15.50 -1.44 -29.53
N LEU A 323 -15.64 -2.74 -29.84
CA LEU A 323 -14.64 -3.57 -30.51
C LEU A 323 -15.24 -4.26 -31.75
N PRO A 324 -14.63 -4.17 -32.94
CA PRO A 324 -15.15 -4.85 -34.14
C PRO A 324 -15.17 -6.38 -34.00
N ASP A 325 -14.06 -6.99 -33.60
CA ASP A 325 -13.91 -8.43 -33.41
C ASP A 325 -13.13 -8.73 -32.13
N LEU A 326 -13.34 -9.93 -31.58
CA LEU A 326 -12.57 -10.48 -30.47
C LEU A 326 -12.16 -11.92 -30.77
N LYS A 327 -10.86 -12.19 -30.73
CA LYS A 327 -10.26 -13.52 -30.91
C LYS A 327 -9.85 -14.07 -29.56
N LEU A 328 -10.69 -14.94 -29.02
CA LEU A 328 -10.55 -15.52 -27.69
C LEU A 328 -9.81 -16.86 -27.75
N LEU A 329 -8.65 -16.95 -27.11
CA LEU A 329 -8.03 -18.22 -26.77
C LEU A 329 -8.49 -18.66 -25.38
N VAL A 330 -9.04 -19.86 -25.27
CA VAL A 330 -9.41 -20.47 -23.99
C VAL A 330 -8.54 -21.70 -23.76
N THR A 331 -7.69 -21.64 -22.74
CA THR A 331 -6.90 -22.79 -22.29
C THR A 331 -7.55 -23.40 -21.05
N VAL A 332 -7.83 -24.70 -21.11
CA VAL A 332 -8.47 -25.46 -20.04
C VAL A 332 -7.61 -26.65 -19.65
N GLU A 333 -7.59 -27.02 -18.38
CA GLU A 333 -6.83 -28.19 -17.94
C GLU A 333 -7.57 -29.50 -18.25
N ASP A 334 -6.83 -30.53 -18.62
CA ASP A 334 -7.37 -31.87 -18.83
C ASP A 334 -7.93 -32.47 -17.52
N GLY A 335 -9.03 -33.22 -17.62
CA GLY A 335 -9.74 -33.79 -16.47
C GLY A 335 -10.49 -32.77 -15.60
N GLY A 336 -10.86 -31.61 -16.17
CA GLY A 336 -11.74 -30.62 -15.54
C GLY A 336 -13.09 -31.20 -15.12
N ARG A 337 -13.67 -30.70 -14.03
CA ARG A 337 -14.91 -31.26 -13.45
C ARG A 337 -16.17 -30.89 -14.23
N ASN A 338 -16.14 -29.78 -14.97
CA ASN A 338 -17.30 -29.26 -15.68
C ASN A 338 -16.95 -28.97 -17.14
N ASP A 339 -17.94 -29.09 -18.03
CA ASP A 339 -17.81 -28.58 -19.40
C ASP A 339 -17.79 -27.05 -19.37
N TYR A 340 -16.68 -26.43 -19.78
CA TYR A 340 -16.53 -24.98 -19.77
C TYR A 340 -17.18 -24.29 -20.97
N LYS A 341 -17.52 -25.03 -22.04
CA LYS A 341 -18.05 -24.46 -23.28
C LYS A 341 -19.33 -23.63 -23.06
N PRO A 342 -20.34 -24.09 -22.29
CA PRO A 342 -21.55 -23.29 -22.06
C PRO A 342 -21.28 -21.94 -21.42
N ILE A 343 -20.29 -21.87 -20.51
CA ILE A 343 -19.94 -20.61 -19.84
C ILE A 343 -19.23 -19.66 -20.80
N ILE A 344 -18.34 -20.19 -21.65
CA ILE A 344 -17.68 -19.38 -22.67
C ILE A 344 -18.69 -18.90 -23.73
N GLU A 345 -19.68 -19.71 -24.09
CA GLU A 345 -20.81 -19.31 -24.94
C GLU A 345 -21.65 -18.22 -24.29
N ASP A 346 -21.92 -18.30 -22.99
CA ASP A 346 -22.62 -17.24 -22.27
C ASP A 346 -21.80 -15.94 -22.20
N ILE A 347 -20.48 -16.03 -22.08
CA ILE A 347 -19.57 -14.85 -22.17
C ILE A 347 -19.61 -14.24 -23.56
N GLN A 348 -19.59 -15.05 -24.63
CA GLN A 348 -19.71 -14.58 -26.01
C GLN A 348 -21.06 -13.87 -26.22
N ARG A 349 -22.14 -14.46 -25.72
CA ARG A 349 -23.49 -13.90 -25.80
C ARG A 349 -23.59 -12.59 -25.04
N GLU A 350 -23.03 -12.51 -23.82
CA GLU A 350 -23.01 -11.27 -23.04
C GLU A 350 -22.24 -10.18 -23.81
N LEU A 351 -21.03 -10.47 -24.29
CA LEU A 351 -20.23 -9.50 -25.05
C LEU A 351 -20.95 -8.96 -26.30
N THR A 352 -21.60 -9.84 -27.06
CA THR A 352 -22.29 -9.47 -28.31
C THR A 352 -23.63 -8.76 -28.05
N THR A 353 -24.48 -9.29 -27.19
CA THR A 353 -25.81 -8.70 -26.89
C THR A 353 -25.72 -7.34 -26.20
N LYS A 354 -24.63 -7.06 -25.49
CA LYS A 354 -24.35 -5.75 -24.89
C LYS A 354 -23.68 -4.76 -25.84
N ASN A 355 -23.44 -5.11 -27.10
CA ASN A 355 -22.66 -4.33 -28.06
C ASN A 355 -21.22 -4.04 -27.59
N ALA A 356 -20.63 -4.92 -26.77
CA ALA A 356 -19.23 -4.76 -26.38
C ALA A 356 -18.31 -5.07 -27.57
N VAL A 357 -18.67 -6.11 -28.33
CA VAL A 357 -17.97 -6.59 -29.52
C VAL A 357 -18.98 -6.90 -30.64
N ALA A 358 -18.61 -6.76 -31.92
CA ALA A 358 -19.50 -7.16 -33.01
C ALA A 358 -19.51 -8.68 -33.22
N SER A 359 -18.36 -9.33 -33.06
CA SER A 359 -18.21 -10.78 -33.19
C SER A 359 -17.14 -11.33 -32.23
N VAL A 360 -17.29 -12.60 -31.87
CA VAL A 360 -16.29 -13.34 -31.07
C VAL A 360 -15.93 -14.64 -31.78
N GLN A 361 -14.63 -14.88 -31.95
CA GLN A 361 -14.08 -16.14 -32.44
C GLN A 361 -13.37 -16.83 -31.28
N VAL A 362 -13.70 -18.10 -31.02
CA VAL A 362 -13.12 -18.84 -29.88
C VAL A 362 -12.30 -20.02 -30.36
N LYS A 363 -11.08 -20.14 -29.82
CA LYS A 363 -10.22 -21.31 -29.95
C LYS A 363 -10.00 -21.95 -28.59
N TYR A 364 -10.33 -23.23 -28.46
CA TYR A 364 -10.10 -24.01 -27.25
C TYR A 364 -8.83 -24.84 -27.38
N ILE A 365 -8.04 -24.89 -26.30
CA ILE A 365 -6.89 -25.79 -26.19
C ILE A 365 -6.91 -26.45 -24.83
N VAL A 366 -6.84 -27.79 -24.83
CA VAL A 366 -6.68 -28.58 -23.62
C VAL A 366 -5.19 -28.61 -23.25
N VAL A 367 -4.90 -28.26 -22.00
CA VAL A 367 -3.56 -28.27 -21.41
C VAL A 367 -3.42 -29.56 -20.61
N PRO A 368 -2.33 -30.33 -20.79
CA PRO A 368 -2.09 -31.53 -20.01
C PRO A 368 -2.18 -31.26 -18.51
N ARG A 369 -2.72 -32.21 -17.75
CA ARG A 369 -2.84 -32.10 -16.30
C ARG A 369 -1.46 -31.87 -15.68
N ASN A 370 -1.36 -30.93 -14.73
CA ASN A 370 -0.11 -30.44 -14.11
C ASN A 370 0.83 -29.60 -14.99
N ALA A 371 0.56 -29.42 -16.28
CA ALA A 371 1.33 -28.51 -17.10
C ALA A 371 0.95 -27.04 -16.86
N PHE A 372 1.86 -26.15 -17.24
CA PHE A 372 1.63 -24.71 -17.30
C PHE A 372 0.79 -24.34 -18.52
N HIS A 373 -0.08 -23.34 -18.40
CA HIS A 373 -0.94 -22.94 -19.51
C HIS A 373 -0.14 -22.28 -20.64
N SER A 374 1.01 -21.69 -20.33
CA SER A 374 1.93 -21.13 -21.32
C SER A 374 2.49 -22.19 -22.28
N SER A 375 2.56 -23.46 -21.88
CA SER A 375 3.18 -24.55 -22.65
C SER A 375 2.52 -24.80 -24.01
N VAL A 376 1.25 -24.43 -24.17
CA VAL A 376 0.48 -24.63 -25.41
C VAL A 376 0.48 -23.42 -26.34
N LEU A 377 1.16 -22.33 -25.97
CA LEU A 377 1.22 -21.11 -26.77
C LEU A 377 2.30 -21.21 -27.85
N THR A 378 1.91 -21.65 -29.04
CA THR A 378 2.78 -21.61 -30.23
C THR A 378 2.99 -20.17 -30.74
N ASP A 379 4.03 -19.93 -31.54
CA ASP A 379 4.30 -18.58 -32.07
C ASP A 379 3.14 -18.02 -32.91
N GLY A 380 2.45 -18.87 -33.67
CA GLY A 380 1.24 -18.47 -34.39
C GLY A 380 0.11 -18.02 -33.46
N ILE A 381 -0.09 -18.71 -32.32
CA ILE A 381 -1.08 -18.30 -31.30
C ILE A 381 -0.66 -16.98 -30.66
N LYS A 382 0.61 -16.83 -30.31
CA LYS A 382 1.14 -15.59 -29.74
C LYS A 382 0.95 -14.41 -30.68
N GLN A 383 1.19 -14.57 -31.98
CA GLN A 383 0.96 -13.52 -32.99
C GLN A 383 -0.51 -13.10 -33.05
N VAL A 384 -1.45 -14.06 -33.04
CA VAL A 384 -2.90 -13.74 -33.00
C VAL A 384 -3.26 -12.99 -31.71
N LEU A 385 -2.74 -13.42 -30.57
CA LEU A 385 -3.00 -12.79 -29.28
C LEU A 385 -2.36 -11.40 -29.11
N LYS A 386 -1.24 -11.13 -29.81
CA LYS A 386 -0.59 -9.81 -29.89
C LYS A 386 -1.39 -8.80 -30.74
N SER A 387 -2.34 -9.27 -31.54
CA SER A 387 -3.19 -8.39 -32.35
C SER A 387 -4.10 -7.49 -31.49
N GLY A 388 -4.68 -6.46 -32.12
CA GLY A 388 -5.63 -5.56 -31.46
C GLY A 388 -6.90 -6.25 -30.93
N SER A 389 -7.26 -7.43 -31.46
CA SER A 389 -8.47 -8.19 -31.08
C SER A 389 -8.17 -9.48 -30.28
N GLY A 390 -6.91 -9.79 -29.97
CA GLY A 390 -6.52 -11.02 -29.28
C GLY A 390 -6.71 -10.96 -27.75
N PHE A 391 -7.25 -12.03 -27.16
CA PHE A 391 -7.42 -12.15 -25.71
C PHE A 391 -7.32 -13.59 -25.20
N TRP A 392 -6.60 -13.81 -24.10
CA TRP A 392 -6.37 -15.14 -23.52
C TRP A 392 -7.13 -15.36 -22.20
N ILE A 393 -7.98 -16.37 -22.13
CA ILE A 393 -8.60 -16.86 -20.90
C ILE A 393 -7.94 -18.18 -20.47
N ALA A 394 -7.42 -18.21 -19.25
CA ALA A 394 -6.91 -19.42 -18.60
C ALA A 394 -7.86 -19.87 -17.49
N ILE A 395 -8.44 -21.06 -17.63
CA ILE A 395 -9.31 -21.66 -16.60
C ILE A 395 -8.46 -22.59 -15.73
N LEU A 396 -8.27 -22.20 -14.48
CA LEU A 396 -7.41 -22.84 -13.50
C LEU A 396 -8.21 -23.84 -12.64
N ASP A 397 -7.72 -25.07 -12.51
CA ASP A 397 -8.29 -26.08 -11.62
C ASP A 397 -7.79 -25.88 -10.18
N LYS A 398 -8.73 -25.61 -9.27
CA LYS A 398 -8.46 -25.38 -7.85
C LYS A 398 -7.84 -26.57 -7.11
N ARG A 399 -7.95 -27.79 -7.64
CA ARG A 399 -7.29 -28.98 -7.07
C ARG A 399 -5.76 -28.91 -7.16
N GLN A 400 -5.21 -27.96 -7.91
CA GLN A 400 -3.78 -27.82 -8.14
C GLN A 400 -3.23 -26.51 -7.53
N ASN A 401 -1.91 -26.32 -7.65
CA ASN A 401 -1.20 -25.12 -7.21
C ASN A 401 -1.57 -23.91 -8.11
N ASN A 402 -2.77 -23.34 -7.88
CA ASN A 402 -3.30 -22.19 -8.60
C ASN A 402 -2.36 -20.98 -8.59
N LYS A 403 -1.52 -20.83 -7.56
CA LYS A 403 -0.59 -19.71 -7.46
C LYS A 403 0.48 -19.81 -8.55
N ALA A 404 1.15 -20.95 -8.68
CA ALA A 404 2.19 -21.15 -9.68
C ALA A 404 1.64 -21.00 -11.11
N LYS A 405 0.44 -21.55 -11.38
CA LYS A 405 -0.21 -21.43 -12.70
C LYS A 405 -0.67 -20.01 -13.00
N TYR A 406 -1.18 -19.29 -12.00
CA TYR A 406 -1.51 -17.88 -12.16
C TYR A 406 -0.25 -17.05 -12.46
N GLU A 407 0.84 -17.28 -11.73
CA GLU A 407 2.13 -16.63 -11.96
C GLU A 407 2.66 -16.94 -13.37
N ASP A 408 2.55 -18.19 -13.86
CA ASP A 408 2.89 -18.60 -15.23
C ASP A 408 2.13 -17.78 -16.29
N VAL A 409 0.79 -17.73 -16.20
CA VAL A 409 -0.05 -17.00 -17.15
C VAL A 409 0.31 -15.52 -17.17
N LYS A 410 0.50 -14.90 -15.99
CA LYS A 410 0.80 -13.46 -15.88
C LYS A 410 2.21 -13.11 -16.32
N THR A 411 3.19 -13.92 -15.98
CA THR A 411 4.58 -13.77 -16.44
C THR A 411 4.66 -13.90 -17.96
N THR A 412 4.02 -14.93 -18.52
CA THR A 412 3.97 -15.15 -19.97
C THR A 412 3.25 -14.02 -20.69
N SER A 413 2.14 -13.54 -20.13
CA SER A 413 1.39 -12.40 -20.68
C SER A 413 2.23 -11.13 -20.76
N LEU A 414 3.06 -10.84 -19.76
CA LEU A 414 3.95 -9.67 -19.78
C LEU A 414 5.10 -9.86 -20.78
N ASN A 415 5.79 -11.01 -20.76
CA ASN A 415 6.89 -11.30 -21.68
C ASN A 415 6.44 -11.28 -23.14
N GLU A 416 5.30 -11.88 -23.41
CA GLU A 416 4.75 -12.04 -24.76
C GLU A 416 3.78 -10.92 -25.14
N GLN A 417 3.60 -9.89 -24.32
CA GLN A 417 2.74 -8.74 -24.63
C GLN A 417 1.26 -9.13 -24.92
N LEU A 418 0.73 -10.08 -24.13
CA LEU A 418 -0.60 -10.68 -24.30
C LEU A 418 -1.58 -10.16 -23.24
N LYS A 419 -2.83 -9.93 -23.65
CA LYS A 419 -3.91 -9.57 -22.73
C LYS A 419 -4.53 -10.86 -22.19
N SER A 420 -4.63 -10.99 -20.86
CA SER A 420 -5.10 -12.23 -20.24
C SER A 420 -6.04 -12.08 -19.05
N GLN A 421 -6.85 -13.12 -18.83
CA GLN A 421 -7.74 -13.28 -17.68
C GLN A 421 -7.68 -14.71 -17.15
N CYS A 422 -7.48 -14.84 -15.84
CA CYS A 422 -7.53 -16.14 -15.17
C CYS A 422 -8.91 -16.31 -14.52
N LEU A 423 -9.46 -17.52 -14.59
CA LEU A 423 -10.73 -17.91 -13.98
C LEU A 423 -10.50 -19.16 -13.15
N THR A 424 -11.09 -19.25 -11.96
CA THR A 424 -11.06 -20.48 -11.15
C THR A 424 -12.37 -21.23 -11.32
N GLU A 425 -12.30 -22.52 -11.63
CA GLU A 425 -13.45 -23.37 -11.95
C GLU A 425 -14.62 -23.23 -10.94
N ASP A 426 -14.37 -23.42 -9.64
CA ASP A 426 -15.42 -23.42 -8.60
C ASP A 426 -16.29 -22.15 -8.56
N LYS A 427 -15.73 -20.98 -8.94
CA LYS A 427 -16.46 -19.72 -8.86
C LYS A 427 -17.50 -19.63 -9.96
N LEU A 428 -17.15 -20.09 -11.16
CA LEU A 428 -17.96 -19.95 -12.37
C LEU A 428 -19.37 -20.54 -12.23
N TRP A 429 -19.49 -21.65 -11.52
CA TRP A 429 -20.75 -22.41 -11.43
C TRP A 429 -21.70 -21.93 -10.33
N LYS A 430 -21.21 -21.22 -9.31
CA LYS A 430 -22.02 -20.81 -8.15
C LYS A 430 -22.86 -19.54 -8.38
N THR A 431 -22.40 -18.62 -9.22
CA THR A 431 -23.05 -17.30 -9.44
C THR A 431 -22.93 -16.84 -10.91
N LYS A 432 -23.30 -17.73 -11.84
CA LYS A 432 -23.04 -17.61 -13.29
C LYS A 432 -23.27 -16.19 -13.85
N GLY A 433 -24.49 -15.65 -13.75
CA GLY A 433 -24.83 -14.37 -14.38
C GLY A 433 -24.03 -13.15 -13.87
N PHE A 434 -23.79 -13.06 -12.55
CA PHE A 434 -23.00 -11.97 -11.97
C PHE A 434 -21.53 -12.05 -12.39
N ILE A 435 -20.98 -13.26 -12.44
CA ILE A 435 -19.59 -13.48 -12.86
C ILE A 435 -19.41 -13.15 -14.34
N ILE A 436 -20.32 -13.61 -15.21
CA ILE A 436 -20.27 -13.35 -16.65
C ILE A 436 -20.29 -11.84 -16.92
N ALA A 437 -21.21 -11.08 -16.29
CA ALA A 437 -21.29 -9.63 -16.46
C ALA A 437 -19.99 -8.93 -16.01
N ASN A 438 -19.39 -9.35 -14.89
CA ASN A 438 -18.13 -8.75 -14.42
C ASN A 438 -16.93 -9.15 -15.29
N LEU A 439 -16.94 -10.37 -15.83
CA LEU A 439 -15.90 -10.85 -16.73
C LEU A 439 -15.94 -10.10 -18.07
N MET A 440 -17.13 -9.88 -18.62
CA MET A 440 -17.32 -9.02 -19.79
C MET A 440 -16.71 -7.63 -19.55
N LYS A 441 -17.02 -7.00 -18.41
CA LYS A 441 -16.39 -5.72 -18.02
C LYS A 441 -14.87 -5.84 -18.00
N GLN A 442 -14.31 -6.85 -17.33
CA GLN A 442 -12.85 -7.03 -17.26
C GLN A 442 -12.20 -7.18 -18.63
N ILE A 443 -12.79 -7.95 -19.54
CA ILE A 443 -12.29 -8.11 -20.91
C ILE A 443 -12.29 -6.76 -21.63
N VAL A 444 -13.43 -6.06 -21.67
CA VAL A 444 -13.56 -4.76 -22.34
C VAL A 444 -12.55 -3.73 -21.82
N ASN A 445 -12.39 -3.66 -20.50
CA ASN A 445 -11.43 -2.75 -19.88
C ASN A 445 -9.98 -3.13 -20.21
N LYS A 446 -9.63 -4.41 -20.14
CA LYS A 446 -8.30 -4.88 -20.53
C LYS A 446 -7.97 -4.62 -22.00
N MET A 447 -8.97 -4.56 -22.86
CA MET A 447 -8.82 -4.14 -24.26
C MET A 447 -8.64 -2.62 -24.45
N GLY A 448 -8.73 -1.82 -23.37
CA GLY A 448 -8.48 -0.38 -23.37
C GLY A 448 -9.75 0.49 -23.36
N PHE A 449 -10.94 -0.08 -23.13
CA PHE A 449 -12.20 0.66 -23.17
C PHE A 449 -12.89 0.70 -21.80
N LEU A 450 -13.33 1.88 -21.37
CA LEU A 450 -14.13 1.99 -20.15
C LEU A 450 -15.58 1.53 -20.37
N CYS A 451 -16.12 0.77 -19.42
CA CYS A 451 -17.54 0.42 -19.43
C CYS A 451 -18.47 1.59 -19.08
N TRP A 452 -17.96 2.60 -18.36
CA TRP A 452 -18.66 3.84 -18.07
C TRP A 452 -17.64 4.97 -17.97
N THR A 453 -18.12 6.19 -18.14
CA THR A 453 -17.34 7.42 -18.01
C THR A 453 -18.05 8.36 -17.04
N VAL A 454 -17.47 9.52 -16.81
CA VAL A 454 -18.04 10.57 -15.97
C VAL A 454 -18.08 11.88 -16.73
N ASP A 455 -19.08 12.71 -16.45
CA ASP A 455 -19.18 14.05 -17.02
C ASP A 455 -18.13 14.99 -16.38
N LEU A 456 -16.93 15.02 -16.95
CA LEU A 456 -15.86 15.90 -16.48
C LEU A 456 -16.11 17.37 -16.83
N VAL A 457 -16.81 17.66 -17.92
CA VAL A 457 -17.11 19.05 -18.34
C VAL A 457 -18.05 19.71 -17.35
N GLY A 458 -19.13 19.01 -16.97
CA GLY A 458 -20.05 19.50 -15.94
C GLY A 458 -19.43 19.54 -14.53
N THR A 459 -18.46 18.67 -14.25
CA THR A 459 -17.84 18.57 -12.91
C THR A 459 -16.69 19.55 -12.68
N CYS A 460 -15.90 19.83 -13.72
CA CYS A 460 -14.77 20.74 -13.70
C CYS A 460 -14.73 21.53 -15.01
N PRO A 461 -15.56 22.59 -15.15
CA PRO A 461 -15.66 23.37 -16.38
C PRO A 461 -14.34 24.02 -16.80
N SER A 462 -13.49 24.33 -15.83
CA SER A 462 -12.16 24.92 -16.02
C SER A 462 -11.12 23.93 -16.57
N LEU A 463 -11.45 22.63 -16.67
CA LEU A 463 -10.55 21.60 -17.17
C LEU A 463 -10.40 21.69 -18.70
N PRO A 464 -9.18 21.82 -19.23
CA PRO A 464 -8.98 21.75 -20.67
C PRO A 464 -9.38 20.38 -21.24
N ASN A 465 -10.12 20.38 -22.34
CA ASN A 465 -10.60 19.16 -23.02
C ASN A 465 -9.48 18.29 -23.64
N GLU A 466 -8.21 18.71 -23.57
CA GLU A 466 -7.03 17.93 -23.97
C GLU A 466 -6.09 17.81 -22.76
N THR A 467 -6.54 17.10 -21.71
CA THR A 467 -5.80 16.91 -20.46
C THR A 467 -5.22 15.50 -20.37
N LEU A 468 -3.95 15.40 -19.97
CA LEU A 468 -3.28 14.14 -19.68
C LEU A 468 -3.19 13.93 -18.16
N PHE A 469 -3.90 12.93 -17.64
CA PHE A 469 -3.77 12.50 -16.26
C PHE A 469 -2.68 11.43 -16.15
N VAL A 470 -1.78 11.53 -15.19
CA VAL A 470 -0.67 10.59 -15.00
C VAL A 470 -0.70 10.03 -13.58
N GLY A 471 -0.64 8.71 -13.44
CA GLY A 471 -0.52 8.00 -12.18
C GLY A 471 0.84 7.36 -12.08
N ILE A 472 1.46 7.47 -10.89
CA ILE A 472 2.79 6.91 -10.63
C ILE A 472 2.76 6.20 -9.28
N ASP A 473 3.23 4.96 -9.26
CA ASP A 473 3.47 4.19 -8.04
C ASP A 473 4.78 3.41 -8.15
N VAL A 474 5.44 3.15 -7.02
CA VAL A 474 6.66 2.36 -6.94
C VAL A 474 6.43 1.18 -6.02
N TYR A 475 6.59 -0.03 -6.56
CA TYR A 475 6.62 -1.25 -5.78
C TYR A 475 8.05 -1.55 -5.33
N HIS A 476 8.25 -1.67 -4.02
CA HIS A 476 9.52 -2.11 -3.45
C HIS A 476 9.44 -3.59 -3.07
N ALA A 477 10.28 -4.40 -3.71
CA ALA A 477 10.35 -5.82 -3.39
C ALA A 477 10.95 -6.04 -1.98
N PRO A 478 10.49 -7.08 -1.26
CA PRO A 478 11.10 -7.46 0.00
C PRO A 478 12.54 -7.93 -0.21
N LYS A 479 13.38 -7.80 0.83
CA LYS A 479 14.72 -8.40 0.87
C LYS A 479 14.59 -9.93 0.78
N VAL A 480 15.50 -10.57 0.04
CA VAL A 480 15.59 -12.03 -0.07
C VAL A 480 16.86 -12.46 0.65
N PHE A 481 16.70 -13.39 1.57
CA PHE A 481 17.79 -13.95 2.37
C PHE A 481 17.96 -15.41 1.98
N SER A 482 19.19 -15.81 1.73
CA SER A 482 19.62 -17.20 1.53
C SER A 482 20.95 -17.37 2.28
N LYS A 483 21.35 -18.61 2.60
CA LYS A 483 22.53 -18.89 3.42
C LYS A 483 23.75 -18.06 3.00
N GLY A 484 24.18 -17.14 3.87
CA GLY A 484 25.32 -16.25 3.66
C GLY A 484 25.17 -15.14 2.61
N LYS A 485 23.99 -14.95 2.00
CA LYS A 485 23.74 -13.93 0.96
C LYS A 485 22.43 -13.18 1.19
N THR A 486 22.51 -11.87 1.37
CA THR A 486 21.35 -10.97 1.33
C THR A 486 21.30 -10.28 -0.02
N THR A 487 20.20 -10.46 -0.76
CA THR A 487 19.96 -9.74 -2.01
C THR A 487 18.68 -8.93 -1.91
N ARG A 488 18.62 -7.80 -2.59
CA ARG A 488 17.39 -7.02 -2.70
C ARG A 488 16.88 -7.13 -4.13
N ARG A 489 15.67 -7.65 -4.30
CA ARG A 489 15.02 -7.68 -5.60
C ARG A 489 14.76 -6.27 -6.10
N SER A 490 14.82 -6.10 -7.41
CA SER A 490 14.57 -4.84 -8.11
C SER A 490 13.23 -4.23 -7.70
N SER A 491 13.19 -2.90 -7.56
CA SER A 491 11.93 -2.16 -7.39
C SER A 491 11.31 -1.90 -8.77
N VAL A 492 10.00 -1.67 -8.82
CA VAL A 492 9.29 -1.43 -10.08
C VAL A 492 8.53 -0.12 -9.99
N ALA A 493 8.93 0.85 -10.83
CA ALA A 493 8.13 2.03 -11.08
C ALA A 493 7.10 1.73 -12.16
N ALA A 494 5.83 2.06 -11.90
CA ALA A 494 4.77 1.96 -12.88
C ALA A 494 4.23 3.34 -13.22
N PHE A 495 4.04 3.57 -14.52
CA PHE A 495 3.45 4.78 -15.06
C PHE A 495 2.17 4.43 -15.79
N VAL A 496 1.10 5.18 -15.52
CA VAL A 496 -0.15 5.09 -16.28
C VAL A 496 -0.54 6.49 -16.69
N ALA A 497 -0.86 6.70 -17.96
CA ALA A 497 -1.41 7.94 -18.45
C ALA A 497 -2.81 7.72 -19.03
N VAL A 498 -3.71 8.64 -18.72
CA VAL A 498 -5.08 8.67 -19.23
C VAL A 498 -5.29 10.01 -19.91
N PHE A 499 -5.39 10.00 -21.24
CA PHE A 499 -5.59 11.21 -22.04
C PHE A 499 -7.07 11.42 -22.32
N LEU A 500 -7.60 12.55 -21.86
CA LEU A 500 -8.93 13.05 -22.19
C LEU A 500 -8.84 13.86 -23.48
N LYS A 501 -9.65 13.49 -24.48
CA LYS A 501 -9.85 14.29 -25.70
C LYS A 501 -11.29 14.17 -26.18
N ASN A 502 -12.01 15.29 -26.21
CA ASN A 502 -13.40 15.36 -26.67
C ASN A 502 -14.32 14.33 -25.98
N GLY A 503 -14.20 14.22 -24.65
CA GLY A 503 -14.96 13.26 -23.85
C GLY A 503 -14.53 11.79 -23.98
N SER A 504 -13.55 11.48 -24.84
CA SER A 504 -12.99 10.13 -24.99
C SER A 504 -11.72 9.97 -24.16
N PHE A 505 -11.55 8.79 -23.55
CA PHE A 505 -10.39 8.45 -22.75
C PHE A 505 -9.48 7.48 -23.51
N GLN A 506 -8.19 7.80 -23.57
CA GLN A 506 -7.16 6.92 -24.12
C GLN A 506 -6.16 6.55 -23.03
N PHE A 507 -5.81 5.27 -22.94
CA PHE A 507 -4.95 4.74 -21.90
C PHE A 507 -3.56 4.45 -22.44
N PHE A 508 -2.54 4.73 -21.64
CA PHE A 508 -1.15 4.42 -21.88
C PHE A 508 -0.53 3.91 -20.59
N ASN A 509 0.41 2.97 -20.66
CA ASN A 509 1.13 2.51 -19.49
C ASN A 509 2.50 1.95 -19.85
N ASP A 510 3.42 2.08 -18.91
CA ASP A 510 4.74 1.47 -19.01
C ASP A 510 5.32 1.24 -17.61
N VAL A 511 6.42 0.49 -17.55
CA VAL A 511 7.13 0.23 -16.29
C VAL A 511 8.61 0.47 -16.45
N SER A 512 9.30 0.64 -15.31
CA SER A 512 10.75 0.69 -15.27
C SER A 512 11.23 -0.10 -14.07
N VAL A 513 12.18 -1.00 -14.32
CA VAL A 513 12.84 -1.79 -13.29
C VAL A 513 13.97 -0.95 -12.71
N LEU A 514 13.93 -0.75 -11.40
CA LEU A 514 14.90 0.00 -10.62
C LEU A 514 15.74 -0.98 -9.81
N GLU A 515 16.98 -0.64 -9.49
CA GLU A 515 17.76 -1.43 -8.54
C GLU A 515 17.03 -1.63 -7.21
N GLY A 516 17.37 -2.71 -6.52
CA GLY A 516 16.70 -3.10 -5.29
C GLY A 516 16.68 -2.00 -4.25
N GLY A 517 15.50 -1.43 -4.01
CA GLY A 517 15.29 -0.44 -2.97
C GLY A 517 15.55 1.00 -3.30
N LYS A 518 15.92 1.29 -4.55
CA LYS A 518 15.96 2.65 -5.04
C LYS A 518 14.52 3.15 -5.28
N GLU A 519 14.35 4.45 -5.06
CA GLU A 519 13.17 5.21 -5.48
C GLU A 519 13.31 5.60 -6.96
N LEU A 520 12.25 6.11 -7.58
CA LEU A 520 12.29 6.55 -8.97
C LEU A 520 13.42 7.56 -9.26
N HIS A 521 13.72 8.41 -8.28
CA HIS A 521 14.68 9.50 -8.42
C HIS A 521 16.15 9.06 -8.49
N GLY A 522 16.47 7.83 -8.05
CA GLY A 522 17.85 7.38 -7.82
C GLY A 522 18.57 8.25 -6.77
N GLN A 523 19.38 7.67 -5.91
CA GLN A 523 20.42 8.50 -5.28
C GLN A 523 21.42 8.87 -6.37
N ARG A 524 21.96 10.11 -6.33
CA ARG A 524 22.94 10.62 -7.31
C ARG A 524 24.17 9.69 -7.31
N ASP A 525 24.19 8.71 -8.21
CA ASP A 525 25.40 7.97 -8.53
C ASP A 525 26.17 8.79 -9.58
N ASN A 526 27.42 9.09 -9.25
CA ASN A 526 28.31 9.88 -10.09
C ASN A 526 28.58 9.12 -11.41
N ASN A 527 28.04 9.65 -12.53
CA ASN A 527 28.43 9.37 -13.93
C ASN A 527 27.75 8.24 -14.74
N GLU A 528 26.53 7.77 -14.42
CA GLU A 528 25.76 6.91 -15.36
C GLU A 528 24.39 7.52 -15.76
N GLU A 529 23.92 7.18 -16.96
CA GLU A 529 22.80 7.81 -17.69
C GLU A 529 21.56 8.13 -16.86
N LYS A 530 21.04 9.34 -17.07
CA LYS A 530 19.92 9.98 -16.36
C LYS A 530 18.74 9.05 -16.08
N THR A 531 18.26 9.13 -14.84
CA THR A 531 17.00 8.62 -14.26
C THR A 531 15.75 9.24 -14.91
N ASP A 532 15.66 9.29 -16.23
CA ASP A 532 14.62 10.00 -16.99
C ASP A 532 13.42 9.14 -17.43
N TYR A 533 13.13 8.07 -16.69
CA TYR A 533 12.09 7.08 -17.00
C TYR A 533 10.72 7.72 -17.27
N LEU A 534 10.30 8.68 -16.43
CA LEU A 534 9.02 9.37 -16.59
C LEU A 534 9.02 10.21 -17.87
N LYS A 535 10.11 10.93 -18.15
CA LYS A 535 10.25 11.71 -19.38
C LYS A 535 10.20 10.82 -20.62
N LYS A 536 10.88 9.67 -20.62
CA LYS A 536 10.88 8.70 -21.72
C LYS A 536 9.46 8.18 -22.00
N PHE A 537 8.74 7.78 -20.96
CA PHE A 537 7.34 7.35 -21.08
C PHE A 537 6.44 8.44 -21.69
N LEU A 538 6.54 9.67 -21.18
CA LEU A 538 5.72 10.79 -21.66
C LEU A 538 6.07 11.21 -23.10
N ARG A 539 7.36 11.21 -23.47
CA ARG A 539 7.79 11.49 -24.84
C ARG A 539 7.32 10.43 -25.82
N ARG A 540 7.36 9.16 -25.42
CA ARG A 540 6.81 8.06 -26.23
C ARG A 540 5.35 8.30 -26.59
N ILE A 541 4.52 8.72 -25.63
CA ILE A 541 3.12 9.09 -25.87
C ILE A 541 3.03 10.26 -26.88
N ALA A 542 3.83 11.31 -26.67
CA ALA A 542 3.83 12.49 -27.54
C ALA A 542 4.24 12.15 -28.99
N GLU A 543 5.27 11.33 -29.15
CA GLU A 543 5.90 11.03 -30.43
C GLU A 543 5.11 9.98 -31.24
N GLU A 544 4.73 8.85 -30.60
CA GLU A 544 4.02 7.74 -31.25
C GLU A 544 2.54 8.05 -31.50
N HIS A 545 1.92 8.89 -30.66
CA HIS A 545 0.48 9.17 -30.75
C HIS A 545 0.13 10.63 -31.07
N LYS A 546 1.14 11.48 -31.30
CA LYS A 546 0.97 12.90 -31.66
C LYS A 546 0.12 13.66 -30.63
N ILE A 547 0.31 13.34 -29.35
CA ILE A 547 -0.42 13.95 -28.24
C ILE A 547 0.41 15.08 -27.65
N VAL A 548 -0.11 16.30 -27.70
CA VAL A 548 0.43 17.46 -26.97
C VAL A 548 -0.71 17.99 -26.09
N PRO A 549 -0.76 17.62 -24.80
CA PRO A 549 -1.85 18.03 -23.93
C PRO A 549 -1.77 19.51 -23.60
N LYS A 550 -2.93 20.14 -23.38
CA LYS A 550 -3.03 21.51 -22.86
C LYS A 550 -2.74 21.59 -21.36
N GLN A 551 -2.98 20.49 -20.65
CA GLN A 551 -2.74 20.34 -19.22
C GLN A 551 -2.22 18.93 -18.92
N VAL A 552 -1.24 18.81 -18.02
CA VAL A 552 -0.85 17.55 -17.39
C VAL A 552 -1.19 17.62 -15.90
N ILE A 553 -1.86 16.58 -15.39
CA ILE A 553 -2.14 16.44 -13.95
C ILE A 553 -1.55 15.11 -13.49
N VAL A 554 -0.55 15.18 -12.61
CA VAL A 554 0.14 14.00 -12.08
C VAL A 554 -0.36 13.69 -10.67
N TYR A 555 -0.68 12.42 -10.41
CA TYR A 555 -0.98 11.86 -9.11
C TYR A 555 0.06 10.80 -8.72
N ARG A 556 1.00 11.19 -7.85
CA ARG A 556 2.13 10.37 -7.40
C ARG A 556 1.87 9.77 -6.02
N ASP A 557 1.66 8.45 -5.95
CA ASP A 557 1.53 7.72 -4.66
C ASP A 557 2.91 7.40 -4.07
N GLY A 558 3.01 7.03 -2.80
CA GLY A 558 4.22 6.40 -2.25
C GLY A 558 5.39 7.33 -1.92
N VAL A 559 5.18 8.66 -1.86
CA VAL A 559 6.23 9.62 -1.49
C VAL A 559 6.12 9.98 -0.01
N GLY A 560 7.19 9.79 0.75
CA GLY A 560 7.29 10.23 2.15
C GLY A 560 7.57 11.74 2.25
N ASP A 561 7.24 12.34 3.40
CA ASP A 561 7.41 13.80 3.62
C ASP A 561 8.86 14.27 3.36
N GLY A 562 9.85 13.50 3.82
CA GLY A 562 11.27 13.80 3.61
C GLY A 562 11.79 13.65 2.17
N GLN A 563 10.96 13.19 1.23
CA GLN A 563 11.33 13.01 -0.18
C GLN A 563 10.70 14.06 -1.10
N MET A 564 9.80 14.92 -0.59
CA MET A 564 9.01 15.83 -1.42
C MET A 564 9.87 16.80 -2.26
N GLU A 565 10.91 17.39 -1.67
CA GLU A 565 11.82 18.30 -2.39
C GLU A 565 12.67 17.57 -3.43
N ILE A 566 13.07 16.32 -3.16
CA ILE A 566 13.76 15.50 -4.15
C ILE A 566 12.83 15.27 -5.35
N VAL A 567 11.59 14.83 -5.11
CA VAL A 567 10.59 14.59 -6.17
C VAL A 567 10.38 15.84 -7.01
N LYS A 568 10.27 16.99 -6.37
CA LYS A 568 10.14 18.29 -7.05
C LYS A 568 11.37 18.64 -7.89
N GLY A 569 12.58 18.36 -7.39
CA GLY A 569 13.84 18.58 -8.10
C GLY A 569 14.14 17.58 -9.22
N THR A 570 13.34 16.52 -9.39
CA THR A 570 13.61 15.45 -10.36
C THR A 570 12.38 15.06 -11.19
N GLU A 571 11.32 14.51 -10.59
CA GLU A 571 10.13 14.00 -11.28
C GLU A 571 9.36 15.13 -11.97
N VAL A 572 9.17 16.27 -11.30
CA VAL A 572 8.48 17.43 -11.87
C VAL A 572 9.20 17.97 -13.11
N ILE A 573 10.54 18.08 -13.03
CA ILE A 573 11.38 18.57 -14.14
C ILE A 573 11.25 17.64 -15.35
N GLN A 574 11.15 16.33 -15.14
CA GLN A 574 10.95 15.37 -16.23
C GLN A 574 9.64 15.56 -16.98
N VAL A 575 8.54 15.84 -16.26
CA VAL A 575 7.23 16.12 -16.87
C VAL A 575 7.29 17.40 -17.70
N GLN A 576 7.85 18.48 -17.14
CA GLN A 576 8.02 19.75 -17.85
C GLN A 576 8.94 19.60 -19.07
N ALA A 577 10.00 18.79 -18.98
CA ALA A 577 10.90 18.52 -20.09
C ALA A 577 10.28 17.63 -21.19
N ALA A 578 9.26 16.85 -20.87
CA ALA A 578 8.48 16.09 -21.85
C ALA A 578 7.46 16.99 -22.56
N PHE A 579 6.87 17.96 -21.85
CA PHE A 579 5.88 18.91 -22.39
C PHE A 579 6.18 20.37 -22.03
N PRO A 580 7.19 21.01 -22.69
CA PRO A 580 7.69 22.34 -22.27
C PRO A 580 6.67 23.48 -22.33
N LYS A 581 5.62 23.34 -23.14
CA LYS A 581 4.58 24.38 -23.35
C LYS A 581 3.27 24.07 -22.65
N THR A 582 3.24 23.05 -21.80
CA THR A 582 2.02 22.55 -21.16
C THR A 582 2.03 22.89 -19.67
N LEU A 583 0.87 23.30 -19.14
CA LEU A 583 0.71 23.52 -17.71
C LEU A 583 0.75 22.19 -16.96
N VAL A 584 1.47 22.13 -15.84
CA VAL A 584 1.64 20.94 -15.01
C VAL A 584 1.14 21.20 -13.61
N ASP A 585 0.22 20.36 -13.16
CA ASP A 585 -0.11 20.22 -11.74
C ASP A 585 0.42 18.87 -11.25
N PHE A 586 1.25 18.89 -10.21
CA PHE A 586 1.88 17.70 -9.68
C PHE A 586 1.43 17.47 -8.24
N VAL A 587 0.69 16.40 -8.01
CA VAL A 587 0.00 16.10 -6.75
C VAL A 587 0.56 14.81 -6.15
N VAL A 588 1.12 14.90 -4.95
CA VAL A 588 1.47 13.75 -4.13
C VAL A 588 0.22 13.22 -3.42
N VAL A 589 -0.01 11.92 -3.52
CA VAL A 589 -1.17 11.22 -2.97
C VAL A 589 -0.73 10.40 -1.75
N LYS A 590 -1.06 10.87 -0.55
CA LYS A 590 -0.73 10.17 0.71
C LYS A 590 -1.96 9.40 1.21
N LYS A 591 -1.99 8.08 0.97
CA LYS A 591 -3.14 7.20 1.31
C LYS A 591 -3.03 6.48 2.66
N ARG A 592 -1.84 6.48 3.28
CA ARG A 592 -1.52 5.84 4.57
C ARG A 592 -1.23 6.92 5.62
N ILE A 593 -2.29 7.54 6.13
CA ILE A 593 -2.23 8.68 7.06
C ILE A 593 -2.99 8.41 8.37
N HIS A 594 -2.56 9.10 9.42
CA HIS A 594 -3.12 8.96 10.76
C HIS A 594 -4.31 9.89 11.03
N ASN A 595 -4.44 11.01 10.30
CA ASN A 595 -5.63 11.87 10.36
C ASN A 595 -6.92 11.06 10.12
N LYS A 596 -7.90 11.23 10.99
CA LYS A 596 -9.26 10.70 10.87
C LYS A 596 -10.23 11.85 11.05
N PHE A 597 -11.27 11.88 10.21
CA PHE A 597 -12.34 12.87 10.31
C PHE A 597 -13.63 12.13 10.63
N ILE A 598 -14.44 12.71 11.49
CA ILE A 598 -15.69 12.15 11.99
C ILE A 598 -16.73 13.27 12.07
N VAL A 599 -18.00 12.91 11.97
CA VAL A 599 -19.12 13.84 12.11
C VAL A 599 -19.77 13.60 13.47
N ALA A 600 -19.91 14.64 14.28
CA ALA A 600 -20.69 14.59 15.51
C ALA A 600 -22.15 14.98 15.20
N LYS A 601 -23.10 14.10 15.53
CA LYS A 601 -24.54 14.36 15.37
C LYS A 601 -25.29 13.73 16.55
N GLU A 602 -26.18 14.48 17.18
CA GLU A 602 -27.07 13.98 18.26
C GLU A 602 -26.31 13.24 19.39
N GLY A 603 -25.14 13.75 19.79
CA GLY A 603 -24.32 13.14 20.84
C GLY A 603 -23.57 11.87 20.43
N ASN A 604 -23.62 11.48 19.15
CA ASN A 604 -22.93 10.32 18.61
C ASN A 604 -21.97 10.70 17.47
N TYR A 605 -21.08 9.78 17.08
CA TYR A 605 -20.07 9.98 16.05
C TYR A 605 -20.27 9.06 14.85
N PHE A 606 -20.17 9.63 13.66
CA PHE A 606 -20.39 8.94 12.38
C PHE A 606 -19.23 9.17 11.42
N ASN A 607 -19.15 8.30 10.40
CA ASN A 607 -18.25 8.55 9.28
C ASN A 607 -18.77 9.73 8.45
N PRO A 608 -17.88 10.60 7.94
CA PRO A 608 -18.25 11.60 6.95
C PRO A 608 -18.75 10.94 5.65
N ALA A 609 -19.63 11.64 4.93
CA ALA A 609 -20.13 11.17 3.64
C ALA A 609 -19.03 11.18 2.58
N PRO A 610 -19.06 10.27 1.58
CA PRO A 610 -18.23 10.37 0.39
C PRO A 610 -18.35 11.75 -0.27
N GLY A 611 -17.22 12.30 -0.72
CA GLY A 611 -17.12 13.68 -1.21
C GLY A 611 -16.75 14.69 -0.13
N THR A 612 -16.68 14.32 1.16
CA THR A 612 -16.21 15.24 2.21
C THR A 612 -14.76 15.64 1.95
N VAL A 613 -14.52 16.95 1.89
CA VAL A 613 -13.21 17.57 1.74
C VAL A 613 -12.86 18.34 3.03
N VAL A 614 -11.60 18.24 3.45
CA VAL A 614 -11.05 19.03 4.56
C VAL A 614 -9.86 19.86 4.07
N ASN A 615 -9.96 21.19 4.22
CA ASN A 615 -8.97 22.18 3.78
C ASN A 615 -8.15 22.75 4.96
N ASP A 616 -8.21 22.08 6.11
CA ASP A 616 -7.42 22.37 7.30
C ASP A 616 -6.58 21.14 7.68
N LEU A 617 -5.68 21.34 8.64
CA LEU A 617 -4.74 20.37 9.19
C LEU A 617 -3.63 19.91 8.24
N GLN A 618 -3.37 20.69 7.18
CA GLN A 618 -2.19 20.51 6.33
C GLN A 618 -0.92 20.79 7.14
N ASN A 619 0.20 20.21 6.72
CA ASN A 619 1.50 20.68 7.17
C ASN A 619 1.71 22.12 6.68
N VAL A 620 2.54 22.85 7.40
CA VAL A 620 2.74 24.28 7.16
C VAL A 620 3.40 24.57 5.82
N ASP A 621 4.29 23.68 5.40
CA ASP A 621 5.02 23.73 4.13
C ASP A 621 4.14 23.32 2.93
N GLU A 622 2.97 22.74 3.17
CA GLU A 622 2.02 22.34 2.15
C GLU A 622 1.13 23.53 1.76
N LYS A 623 1.63 24.35 0.81
CA LYS A 623 0.94 25.57 0.33
C LYS A 623 -0.47 25.29 -0.19
N ASP A 624 -0.61 24.24 -0.99
CA ASP A 624 -1.85 23.79 -1.59
C ASP A 624 -2.01 22.30 -1.27
N ALA A 625 -2.99 21.97 -0.44
CA ALA A 625 -3.32 20.60 -0.11
C ALA A 625 -4.75 20.46 0.41
N PHE A 626 -5.30 19.26 0.29
CA PHE A 626 -6.62 18.93 0.83
C PHE A 626 -6.73 17.45 1.15
N TYR A 627 -7.57 17.12 2.13
CA TYR A 627 -8.01 15.75 2.36
C TYR A 627 -9.31 15.50 1.63
N LEU A 628 -9.46 14.32 1.01
CA LEU A 628 -10.72 13.87 0.43
C LEU A 628 -11.08 12.49 0.96
N ILE A 629 -12.34 12.35 1.39
CA ILE A 629 -12.97 11.08 1.73
C ILE A 629 -13.84 10.70 0.54
N SER A 630 -13.39 9.76 -0.30
CA SER A 630 -14.13 9.37 -1.51
C SER A 630 -15.00 8.13 -1.36
N THR A 631 -14.87 7.38 -0.26
CA THR A 631 -15.58 6.12 -0.04
C THR A 631 -16.32 6.14 1.30
N SER A 632 -17.30 5.28 1.48
CA SER A 632 -17.94 5.03 2.78
C SER A 632 -17.35 3.78 3.47
N SER A 633 -17.60 3.64 4.77
CA SER A 633 -17.29 2.41 5.53
C SER A 633 -18.33 2.20 6.62
N THR A 634 -18.82 0.97 6.76
CA THR A 634 -19.80 0.57 7.79
C THR A 634 -19.14 -0.09 9.01
N ILE A 635 -17.95 -0.69 8.81
CA ILE A 635 -17.27 -1.49 9.83
C ILE A 635 -16.16 -0.73 10.57
N SER A 636 -15.70 0.40 10.04
CA SER A 636 -14.54 1.12 10.58
C SER A 636 -14.64 2.63 10.34
N THR A 637 -13.82 3.42 11.04
CA THR A 637 -13.60 4.83 10.68
C THR A 637 -12.96 4.92 9.29
N VAL A 638 -13.60 5.66 8.40
CA VAL A 638 -13.12 5.87 7.03
C VAL A 638 -11.76 6.57 7.01
N LYS A 639 -10.86 6.14 6.13
CA LYS A 639 -9.53 6.73 5.99
C LYS A 639 -9.52 7.75 4.86
N PRO A 640 -9.27 9.04 5.13
CA PRO A 640 -9.09 10.04 4.08
C PRO A 640 -7.85 9.74 3.21
N VAL A 641 -7.76 10.42 2.09
CA VAL A 641 -6.54 10.55 1.28
C VAL A 641 -6.13 12.01 1.29
N HIS A 642 -4.84 12.26 1.48
CA HIS A 642 -4.27 13.61 1.48
C HIS A 642 -3.59 13.88 0.14
N TYR A 643 -4.00 14.96 -0.52
CA TYR A 643 -3.51 15.40 -1.81
C TYR A 643 -2.70 16.66 -1.60
N VAL A 644 -1.41 16.62 -1.95
CA VAL A 644 -0.46 17.69 -1.68
C VAL A 644 0.19 18.12 -2.98
N PHE A 645 0.04 19.38 -3.37
CA PHE A 645 0.62 19.89 -4.61
C PHE A 645 2.10 20.24 -4.38
N LEU A 646 2.99 19.68 -5.22
CA LEU A 646 4.38 20.14 -5.30
C LEU A 646 4.49 21.36 -6.22
N ILE A 647 3.71 21.37 -7.30
CA ILE A 647 3.47 22.51 -8.17
C ILE A 647 2.01 22.52 -8.62
N LYS A 648 1.42 23.71 -8.71
CA LYS A 648 0.11 23.96 -9.31
C LYS A 648 0.23 25.14 -10.28
N GLN A 649 0.26 24.85 -11.56
CA GLN A 649 0.39 25.85 -12.64
C GLN A 649 -0.95 26.16 -13.30
N SER A 650 -1.92 25.26 -13.20
CA SER A 650 -3.25 25.48 -13.77
C SER A 650 -4.03 26.54 -13.00
N GLN A 651 -4.85 27.27 -13.72
CA GLN A 651 -5.84 28.21 -13.16
C GLN A 651 -7.13 27.51 -12.73
N ILE A 652 -7.14 26.16 -12.63
CA ILE A 652 -8.31 25.41 -12.14
C ILE A 652 -8.53 25.78 -10.67
N PRO A 653 -9.71 26.31 -10.29
CA PRO A 653 -10.02 26.62 -8.90
C PRO A 653 -9.90 25.39 -8.00
N MET A 654 -9.51 25.56 -6.73
CA MET A 654 -9.30 24.42 -5.84
C MET A 654 -10.58 23.57 -5.65
N ALA A 655 -11.75 24.21 -5.55
CA ALA A 655 -13.03 23.50 -5.46
C ALA A 655 -13.31 22.64 -6.71
N ASP A 656 -13.01 23.15 -7.90
CA ASP A 656 -13.12 22.43 -9.16
C ASP A 656 -12.14 21.26 -9.23
N PHE A 657 -10.92 21.45 -8.73
CA PHE A 657 -9.90 20.40 -8.68
C PHE A 657 -10.29 19.28 -7.69
N GLN A 658 -10.93 19.63 -6.58
CA GLN A 658 -11.49 18.67 -5.61
C GLN A 658 -12.62 17.86 -6.23
N ASN A 659 -13.54 18.51 -6.95
CA ASN A 659 -14.59 17.83 -7.73
C ASN A 659 -14.01 16.89 -8.78
N LEU A 660 -13.00 17.36 -9.53
CA LEU A 660 -12.29 16.57 -10.53
C LEU A 660 -11.65 15.32 -9.91
N THR A 661 -10.90 15.49 -8.82
CA THR A 661 -10.24 14.39 -8.10
C THR A 661 -11.26 13.37 -7.62
N PHE A 662 -12.40 13.83 -7.07
CA PHE A 662 -13.49 12.94 -6.67
C PHE A 662 -14.15 12.24 -7.86
N ALA A 663 -14.32 12.92 -9.00
CA ALA A 663 -14.87 12.32 -10.20
C ALA A 663 -13.98 11.21 -10.77
N LEU A 664 -12.66 11.40 -10.76
CA LEU A 664 -11.70 10.37 -11.17
C LEU A 664 -11.76 9.11 -10.27
N CYS A 665 -12.20 9.22 -9.02
CA CYS A 665 -12.45 8.07 -8.15
C CYS A 665 -13.65 7.21 -8.58
N HIS A 666 -14.56 7.73 -9.43
CA HIS A 666 -15.73 7.00 -9.93
C HIS A 666 -15.48 6.26 -11.25
N LEU A 667 -14.30 6.47 -11.87
CA LEU A 667 -13.97 5.88 -13.17
C LEU A 667 -13.35 4.47 -13.08
N TYR A 668 -13.10 3.93 -11.88
CA TYR A 668 -12.45 2.63 -11.76
C TYR A 668 -13.36 1.48 -12.20
N PRO A 669 -13.01 0.76 -13.27
CA PRO A 669 -13.98 -0.08 -13.99
C PRO A 669 -14.38 -1.38 -13.29
N ASN A 670 -13.64 -1.81 -12.27
CA ASN A 670 -13.93 -3.04 -11.53
C ASN A 670 -14.84 -2.79 -10.31
N TRP A 671 -15.19 -1.54 -10.01
CA TRP A 671 -15.98 -1.19 -8.84
C TRP A 671 -17.04 -0.15 -9.22
N PRO A 672 -18.34 -0.50 -9.26
CA PRO A 672 -19.40 0.41 -9.65
C PRO A 672 -19.82 1.30 -8.47
N ASP A 673 -18.84 1.92 -7.82
CA ASP A 673 -18.96 2.95 -6.79
C ASP A 673 -17.64 3.77 -6.81
N ALA A 674 -17.59 4.88 -6.10
CA ALA A 674 -16.33 5.58 -5.89
C ALA A 674 -15.31 4.68 -5.16
N ILE A 675 -14.05 4.71 -5.61
CA ILE A 675 -12.92 4.09 -4.92
C ILE A 675 -12.09 5.12 -4.15
N LYS A 676 -11.15 4.63 -3.33
CA LYS A 676 -10.33 5.49 -2.48
C LYS A 676 -9.40 6.44 -3.25
N LEU A 677 -8.90 6.01 -4.42
CA LEU A 677 -7.87 6.72 -5.18
C LEU A 677 -8.41 7.11 -6.55
N PRO A 678 -7.93 8.22 -7.16
CA PRO A 678 -8.25 8.55 -8.54
C PRO A 678 -7.82 7.42 -9.47
N LEU A 679 -8.56 7.22 -10.56
CA LEU A 679 -8.27 6.20 -11.57
C LEU A 679 -6.76 6.06 -11.91
N PRO A 680 -6.04 7.11 -12.36
CA PRO A 680 -4.64 6.96 -12.77
C PRO A 680 -3.76 6.36 -11.66
N THR A 681 -3.94 6.80 -10.42
CA THR A 681 -3.18 6.30 -9.25
C THR A 681 -3.52 4.85 -8.94
N GLN A 682 -4.80 4.49 -8.97
CA GLN A 682 -5.23 3.11 -8.72
C GLN A 682 -4.70 2.14 -9.80
N LEU A 683 -4.67 2.60 -11.06
CA LEU A 683 -4.13 1.82 -12.17
C LEU A 683 -2.61 1.63 -12.03
N ALA A 684 -1.85 2.69 -11.72
CA ALA A 684 -0.41 2.60 -11.49
C ALA A 684 -0.08 1.63 -10.34
N HIS A 685 -0.85 1.68 -9.24
CA HIS A 685 -0.70 0.74 -8.13
C HIS A 685 -0.92 -0.71 -8.55
N LYS A 686 -1.95 -0.99 -9.36
CA LYS A 686 -2.25 -2.34 -9.86
C LYS A 686 -1.14 -2.85 -10.79
N LEU A 687 -0.63 -2.00 -11.67
CA LEU A 687 0.47 -2.33 -12.58
C LEU A 687 1.77 -2.60 -11.81
N ALA A 688 2.16 -1.71 -10.89
CA ALA A 688 3.35 -1.88 -10.04
C ALA A 688 3.28 -3.19 -9.26
N TRP A 689 2.13 -3.48 -8.65
CA TRP A 689 1.91 -4.71 -7.91
C TRP A 689 1.99 -5.96 -8.81
N GLN A 690 1.33 -5.97 -9.98
CA GLN A 690 1.34 -7.12 -10.87
C GLN A 690 2.76 -7.44 -11.35
N VAL A 691 3.53 -6.44 -11.77
CA VAL A 691 4.91 -6.66 -12.23
C VAL A 691 5.82 -7.03 -11.06
N GLY A 692 5.72 -6.33 -9.93
CA GLY A 692 6.53 -6.61 -8.74
C GLY A 692 6.32 -7.99 -8.14
N GLU A 693 5.06 -8.42 -8.02
CA GLU A 693 4.69 -9.69 -7.38
C GLU A 693 4.63 -10.89 -8.34
N CYS A 694 4.11 -10.71 -9.57
CA CYS A 694 3.95 -11.84 -10.49
C CYS A 694 5.18 -12.06 -11.35
N PHE A 695 5.72 -11.00 -11.96
CA PHE A 695 6.88 -11.10 -12.86
C PHE A 695 8.20 -11.27 -12.10
N LYS A 696 8.33 -10.61 -10.93
CA LYS A 696 9.51 -10.69 -10.04
C LYS A 696 10.83 -10.44 -10.83
N PRO A 697 11.02 -9.25 -11.42
CA PRO A 697 12.22 -8.96 -12.21
C PRO A 697 13.48 -9.24 -11.38
N ARG A 698 14.45 -9.94 -11.98
CA ARG A 698 15.73 -10.27 -11.32
C ARG A 698 16.73 -9.18 -11.60
N ASP A 699 17.65 -8.95 -10.67
CA ASP A 699 18.77 -8.03 -10.85
C ASP A 699 19.89 -8.76 -11.62
N THR A 700 19.78 -8.82 -12.94
CA THR A 700 20.83 -9.38 -13.81
C THR A 700 21.36 -8.29 -14.72
N LYS A 701 22.69 -8.21 -14.86
CA LYS A 701 23.40 -7.22 -15.70
C LYS A 701 22.91 -7.19 -17.17
N ASP A 702 22.23 -8.25 -17.62
CA ASP A 702 21.66 -8.40 -18.97
C ASP A 702 20.17 -8.02 -19.08
N ASN A 703 19.59 -7.34 -18.10
CA ASN A 703 18.17 -6.99 -18.16
C ASN A 703 17.87 -6.06 -19.34
N LYS A 704 17.29 -6.63 -20.41
CA LYS A 704 16.41 -5.87 -21.30
C LYS A 704 15.35 -5.24 -20.41
N GLN A 705 15.35 -3.91 -20.35
CA GLN A 705 14.35 -3.14 -19.62
C GLN A 705 12.96 -3.64 -20.04
N LEU A 706 12.13 -4.06 -19.08
CA LEU A 706 10.76 -4.48 -19.39
C LEU A 706 10.01 -3.23 -19.88
N THR A 707 9.77 -3.17 -21.19
CA THR A 707 9.03 -2.09 -21.83
C THR A 707 7.75 -2.64 -22.44
N MET A 708 6.64 -1.95 -22.23
CA MET A 708 5.36 -2.37 -22.80
C MET A 708 5.36 -2.22 -24.32
N GLY A 709 5.18 -3.32 -25.04
CA GLY A 709 5.02 -3.35 -26.49
C GLY A 709 3.66 -2.77 -26.92
N PRO A 710 3.44 -2.55 -28.24
CA PRO A 710 2.25 -1.88 -28.75
C PRO A 710 0.92 -2.49 -28.27
N SER A 711 0.86 -3.82 -28.13
CA SER A 711 -0.32 -4.55 -27.65
C SER A 711 -0.71 -4.17 -26.21
N LEU A 712 0.26 -4.04 -25.30
CA LEU A 712 -0.01 -3.77 -23.89
C LEU A 712 0.05 -2.28 -23.55
N PHE A 713 0.83 -1.49 -24.29
CA PHE A 713 1.04 -0.07 -24.04
C PHE A 713 -0.28 0.71 -23.95
N LYS A 714 -1.26 0.39 -24.81
CA LYS A 714 -2.58 1.06 -24.84
C LYS A 714 -3.70 0.32 -24.09
N SER A 715 -3.33 -0.66 -23.26
CA SER A 715 -4.27 -1.57 -22.60
C SER A 715 -4.35 -1.33 -21.10
N MET A 716 -5.34 -1.93 -20.44
CA MET A 716 -5.41 -2.05 -18.98
C MET A 716 -5.23 -3.50 -18.52
N HIS A 717 -4.27 -4.23 -19.11
CA HIS A 717 -4.04 -5.67 -18.91
C HIS A 717 -3.82 -6.11 -17.45
N TYR A 718 -3.40 -5.18 -16.60
CA TYR A 718 -3.11 -5.35 -15.18
C TYR A 718 -4.35 -5.29 -14.25
N LEU A 719 -5.55 -5.10 -14.82
CA LEU A 719 -6.82 -5.11 -14.08
C LEU A 719 -7.24 -6.48 -13.52
#